data_AF-A0A2N1PB36-F1
#
_entry.id   AF-A0A2N1PB36-F1
#
_cell.length_a   1.000
_cell.length_b   1.000
_cell.length_c   1.000
_cell.angle_alpha   90.00
_cell.angle_beta   90.00
_cell.angle_gamma   90.00
#
_symmetry.space_group_name_H-M   'P 1'
#
loop_
_entity.id
_entity.type
_entity.pdbx_description
1 polymer ?
#
loop_
_entity_poly.entity_id
_entity_poly.type
_entity_poly.pdbx_seq_one_letter_code
_entity_poly.pdbx_strand_id
1 'polypeptide(L)'
;MGIRMRQIMRLFHAPVLLFLLFLAAISPTYGQVSFGGKPVSFERKVRTEIQKVTTPAVDVQALLAQDDIEEAEGMPFRFGEPIEVDYDLINSGTWEELPDGSGLWRLEIRSDGAYSLNLIYDRYWLPPDAKLFIYNEDRSTTIGAFTEQNNKEHGQFGTAPVPGDICILEYFEPAGVRGQGEIAISRVVHAYKNIFDYSTTKELLDFGSSGSCNNNINCPEGEPWQSDKRSVAMILTASGSRICTGTLVNNVRQDRTPFFLTAEHCLGGEETWVFMFNYESPTCENINGPTWMTVSGSTLLANYGGSDFALLMLDESPPDSYYVYYAGWSNVDVASQASTGIHHPRGDIKKISFDYNPVTSANYLTTSGTTHWRIGSWDDGTTEPGSSGSPLFDQNHHVVGQLHGGYASCTSITSDWYGKFSLSWTGGGTPAARLRDWLDPYSSGATTLDGYDPFATVVISHTPLGNTRDTVNDYEVVCTITSNADLIDDSLLLYYEIASVWNTELLLPTGINNQYHAFIPAQPAGTAIGYYLFAKDSANTADTTGIYTFNVEYSPEIAVSPLSISHTLPANDSTTDEIIIENTGEGFLDYTIDVEMLIAVNPFYDSLAAADLLAPATRVYPEGFDDNYIDVKGLEDYRIGYTVDKNAGGPDLFGYYWIDSDQNGGPVFSWMDISATGTDITAGFDDDNFTGPFEIGFTFPFYDDNYTQFYAGSNGLIGFDTTNLKSRTKVAIPSGNTPNAFLAWLWDDLDITNINNPGGQVFMQSDGEKCIIQFVNYPEYNGNAGDAINAEVIMESDGTITFQYNSIAAGFDVASCAVGIENQGGTDGLEVAYLTPYLSDGLAIRFDRPKQWLILSKFSGSIGAGLADTVFCMISSVDLDTGLYNSNVLISNNDSDPADTLWPVPVMLTVTDMPSYMCGDVDGNLSINLLDVTYLISYLYKGGPLPIPVEAGDVNNSNSTNLLDATYLVSFLYKGGPAPTCP
;
A
#
# COMPACT_ATOMS: atom_id res chain seq x y z
N MET A 1 -11.96 38.39 -56.06
CA MET A 1 -11.18 39.45 -55.40
C MET A 1 -11.24 39.15 -53.91
N GLY A 2 -10.27 38.57 -53.23
CA GLY A 2 -9.01 37.92 -53.56
C GLY A 2 -8.32 37.55 -52.24
N ILE A 3 -7.56 36.42 -52.23
CA ILE A 3 -6.31 36.22 -51.46
C ILE A 3 -6.52 35.99 -49.92
N ARG A 4 -6.02 34.98 -49.20
CA ARG A 4 -4.84 34.08 -49.29
C ARG A 4 -5.02 32.90 -48.31
N MET A 5 -4.75 31.66 -48.73
CA MET A 5 -4.05 30.62 -47.95
C MET A 5 -3.86 29.35 -48.81
N ARG A 6 -2.83 28.56 -48.49
CA ARG A 6 -2.41 27.24 -49.01
C ARG A 6 -1.28 27.24 -50.04
N GLN A 7 -0.12 26.78 -49.59
CA GLN A 7 0.68 25.82 -50.35
C GLN A 7 1.04 24.64 -49.46
N ILE A 8 0.38 23.53 -49.77
CA ILE A 8 0.77 22.15 -49.50
C ILE A 8 1.61 21.72 -50.71
N MET A 9 2.69 20.94 -50.53
CA MET A 9 2.84 19.56 -51.06
C MET A 9 4.31 19.16 -51.33
N ARG A 10 4.66 17.96 -50.82
CA ARG A 10 5.65 16.96 -51.26
C ARG A 10 7.07 17.02 -50.69
N LEU A 11 7.38 16.08 -49.79
CA LEU A 11 8.14 14.85 -50.12
C LEU A 11 8.18 13.90 -48.91
N PHE A 12 7.47 12.78 -49.03
CA PHE A 12 7.65 11.57 -48.21
C PHE A 12 8.78 10.74 -48.85
N HIS A 13 9.74 10.25 -48.06
CA HIS A 13 10.30 8.87 -48.02
C HIS A 13 11.67 8.84 -47.29
N ALA A 14 11.81 7.88 -46.37
CA ALA A 14 12.97 7.44 -45.58
C ALA A 14 13.28 8.20 -44.26
N PRO A 15 12.98 7.57 -43.10
CA PRO A 15 14.08 7.03 -42.29
C PRO A 15 13.70 5.72 -41.58
N VAL A 16 14.26 4.58 -42.00
CA VAL A 16 14.25 3.33 -41.20
C VAL A 16 15.63 2.66 -41.15
N LEU A 17 16.65 3.17 -41.86
CA LEU A 17 17.95 2.49 -41.99
C LEU A 17 19.11 3.12 -41.20
N LEU A 18 18.89 4.17 -40.41
CA LEU A 18 19.95 4.80 -39.60
C LEU A 18 19.78 4.59 -38.09
N PHE A 19 18.70 3.95 -37.66
CA PHE A 19 18.44 3.61 -36.25
C PHE A 19 18.84 2.16 -35.89
N LEU A 20 19.24 1.35 -36.89
CA LEU A 20 19.61 -0.06 -36.74
C LEU A 20 21.13 -0.33 -36.81
N LEU A 21 21.97 0.70 -36.89
CA LEU A 21 23.44 0.58 -36.97
C LEU A 21 24.19 1.23 -35.80
N PHE A 22 23.48 1.73 -34.78
CA PHE A 22 24.06 2.22 -33.52
C PHE A 22 23.70 1.35 -32.29
N LEU A 23 23.09 0.19 -32.53
CA LEU A 23 22.70 -0.80 -31.51
C LEU A 23 23.61 -2.05 -31.51
N ALA A 24 24.75 -1.99 -32.17
CA ALA A 24 25.69 -3.12 -32.28
C ALA A 24 27.13 -2.69 -32.00
N ALA A 25 27.39 -2.19 -30.78
CA ALA A 25 28.73 -2.12 -30.18
C ALA A 25 28.66 -1.70 -28.70
N ILE A 26 27.83 -2.37 -27.89
CA ILE A 26 28.05 -2.44 -26.45
C ILE A 26 27.82 -3.89 -26.10
N SER A 27 28.88 -4.69 -26.17
CA SER A 27 28.87 -6.00 -25.54
C SER A 27 29.06 -5.75 -24.05
N PRO A 28 28.06 -6.01 -23.18
CA PRO A 28 28.33 -6.04 -21.76
C PRO A 28 29.32 -7.18 -21.50
N THR A 29 30.50 -6.83 -21.04
CA THR A 29 31.48 -7.77 -20.49
C THR A 29 30.98 -8.12 -19.09
N TYR A 30 30.26 -9.22 -18.95
CA TYR A 30 29.83 -9.71 -17.66
C TYR A 30 30.91 -10.62 -17.08
N GLY A 31 31.26 -10.37 -15.83
CA GLY A 31 32.24 -11.14 -15.10
C GLY A 31 31.65 -11.81 -13.87
N GLN A 32 31.83 -13.13 -13.75
CA GLN A 32 31.43 -14.00 -12.62
C GLN A 32 30.05 -13.75 -12.03
N VAL A 33 29.17 -13.32 -12.90
CA VAL A 33 27.74 -13.42 -12.66
C VAL A 33 27.39 -14.87 -12.93
N SER A 34 26.68 -15.51 -12.01
CA SER A 34 25.77 -16.56 -12.44
C SER A 34 24.91 -15.98 -13.57
N PHE A 35 24.97 -16.55 -14.76
CA PHE A 35 24.12 -16.11 -15.89
C PHE A 35 22.67 -16.59 -15.76
N GLY A 36 22.24 -16.89 -14.52
CA GLY A 36 20.95 -17.47 -14.21
C GLY A 36 20.75 -18.85 -14.84
N GLY A 37 19.48 -19.19 -15.07
CA GLY A 37 19.08 -20.52 -15.53
C GLY A 37 19.05 -21.55 -14.40
N LYS A 38 18.70 -22.79 -14.76
CA LYS A 38 18.68 -23.92 -13.83
C LYS A 38 19.52 -25.06 -14.42
N PRO A 39 20.12 -25.90 -13.56
CA PRO A 39 20.64 -27.18 -13.99
C PRO A 39 19.60 -27.96 -14.81
N VAL A 40 20.01 -28.54 -15.93
CA VAL A 40 19.18 -29.40 -16.79
C VAL A 40 18.57 -30.54 -15.98
N SER A 41 19.27 -31.08 -14.98
CA SER A 41 18.72 -32.13 -14.12
C SER A 41 17.56 -31.68 -13.22
N PHE A 42 17.33 -30.37 -13.08
CA PHE A 42 16.19 -29.85 -12.33
C PHE A 42 14.94 -29.75 -13.20
N GLU A 43 15.12 -29.65 -14.53
CA GLU A 43 14.05 -29.39 -15.48
C GLU A 43 13.68 -30.62 -16.32
N ARG A 44 14.61 -31.57 -16.47
CA ARG A 44 14.44 -32.75 -17.30
C ARG A 44 14.68 -34.01 -16.49
N LYS A 45 13.96 -35.07 -16.83
CA LYS A 45 14.23 -36.41 -16.30
C LYS A 45 15.51 -36.95 -16.94
N VAL A 46 16.59 -36.91 -16.18
CA VAL A 46 17.92 -37.40 -16.54
C VAL A 46 18.29 -38.61 -15.68
N ARG A 47 19.41 -39.27 -15.98
CA ARG A 47 19.92 -40.40 -15.17
C ARG A 47 20.07 -39.98 -13.69
N THR A 48 19.62 -40.80 -12.75
CA THR A 48 19.73 -40.50 -11.32
C THR A 48 21.04 -40.99 -10.71
N GLU A 49 21.58 -42.09 -11.24
CA GLU A 49 22.88 -42.63 -10.82
C GLU A 49 24.02 -41.90 -11.52
N ILE A 50 24.76 -41.07 -10.78
CA ILE A 50 25.98 -40.39 -11.22
C ILE A 50 27.17 -40.89 -10.39
N GLN A 51 28.39 -40.73 -10.92
CA GLN A 51 29.60 -41.05 -10.18
C GLN A 51 29.71 -40.18 -8.94
N LYS A 52 30.05 -40.82 -7.82
CA LYS A 52 30.33 -40.20 -6.53
C LYS A 52 31.80 -40.40 -6.20
N VAL A 53 32.49 -39.34 -5.78
CA VAL A 53 33.87 -39.39 -5.28
C VAL A 53 33.90 -38.84 -3.86
N THR A 54 34.76 -39.39 -3.01
CA THR A 54 34.93 -38.96 -1.62
C THR A 54 36.38 -38.58 -1.39
N THR A 55 36.62 -37.39 -0.85
CA THR A 55 37.97 -36.94 -0.52
C THR A 55 38.52 -37.68 0.71
N PRO A 56 39.85 -37.68 0.93
CA PRO A 56 40.43 -38.12 2.20
C PRO A 56 39.82 -37.39 3.40
N ALA A 57 39.79 -38.06 4.56
CA ALA A 57 39.33 -37.47 5.81
C ALA A 57 40.29 -36.37 6.30
N VAL A 58 39.73 -35.30 6.88
CA VAL A 58 40.47 -34.15 7.39
C VAL A 58 40.58 -34.23 8.92
N ASP A 59 41.80 -34.04 9.45
CA ASP A 59 42.03 -33.99 10.90
C ASP A 59 41.77 -32.56 11.42
N VAL A 60 40.49 -32.26 11.67
CA VAL A 60 40.03 -30.94 12.13
C VAL A 60 40.70 -30.52 13.44
N GLN A 61 40.97 -31.44 14.35
CA GLN A 61 41.58 -31.09 15.64
C GLN A 61 43.04 -30.66 15.48
N ALA A 62 43.79 -31.33 14.59
CA ALA A 62 45.15 -30.90 14.25
C ALA A 62 45.16 -29.53 13.57
N LEU A 63 44.20 -29.26 12.67
CA LEU A 63 44.09 -27.97 11.98
C LEU A 63 43.75 -26.83 12.93
N LEU A 64 42.81 -27.02 13.87
CA LEU A 64 42.49 -26.02 14.89
C LEU A 64 43.70 -25.71 15.79
N ALA A 65 44.47 -26.71 16.19
CA ALA A 65 45.69 -26.50 16.97
C ALA A 65 46.80 -25.77 16.16
N GLN A 66 46.85 -25.96 14.85
CA GLN A 66 47.75 -25.21 13.96
C GLN A 66 47.28 -23.76 13.79
N ASP A 67 45.97 -23.53 13.69
CA ASP A 67 45.40 -22.19 13.55
C ASP A 67 45.76 -21.29 14.73
N ASP A 68 45.74 -21.82 15.96
CA ASP A 68 46.15 -21.08 17.17
C ASP A 68 47.60 -20.56 17.08
N ILE A 69 48.47 -21.26 16.35
CA ILE A 69 49.87 -20.87 16.13
C ILE A 69 49.96 -19.83 15.01
N GLU A 70 49.30 -20.09 13.89
CA GLU A 70 49.34 -19.22 12.71
C GLU A 70 48.68 -17.85 12.97
N GLU A 71 47.61 -17.80 13.76
CA GLU A 71 46.95 -16.55 14.17
C GLU A 71 47.91 -15.65 14.96
N ALA A 72 48.74 -16.25 15.85
CA ALA A 72 49.77 -15.52 16.59
C ALA A 72 50.92 -15.01 15.69
N GLU A 73 51.09 -15.60 14.50
CA GLU A 73 52.06 -15.17 13.49
C GLU A 73 51.48 -14.15 12.50
N GLY A 74 50.20 -13.77 12.65
CA GLY A 74 49.53 -12.78 11.80
C GLY A 74 49.13 -13.32 10.42
N MET A 75 49.00 -14.65 10.28
CA MET A 75 48.57 -15.26 9.02
C MET A 75 47.07 -14.98 8.75
N PRO A 76 46.65 -14.88 7.48
CA PRO A 76 45.22 -14.71 7.14
C PRO A 76 44.34 -15.81 7.73
N PHE A 77 43.11 -15.46 8.10
CA PHE A 77 42.18 -16.36 8.79
C PHE A 77 41.87 -17.60 7.93
N ARG A 78 42.26 -18.79 8.41
CA ARG A 78 41.98 -20.06 7.73
C ARG A 78 40.65 -20.63 8.19
N PHE A 79 39.78 -20.98 7.24
CA PHE A 79 38.48 -21.61 7.49
C PHE A 79 38.36 -23.01 6.87
N GLY A 80 39.20 -23.31 5.88
CA GLY A 80 39.17 -24.58 5.16
C GLY A 80 40.54 -25.16 4.87
N GLU A 81 40.55 -26.46 4.57
CA GLU A 81 41.73 -27.22 4.17
C GLU A 81 41.62 -27.58 2.67
N PRO A 82 42.55 -27.12 1.82
CA PRO A 82 42.57 -27.48 0.42
C PRO A 82 43.09 -28.91 0.22
N ILE A 83 42.21 -29.83 -0.21
CA ILE A 83 42.57 -31.22 -0.50
C ILE A 83 42.93 -31.33 -1.98
N GLU A 84 44.15 -31.80 -2.28
CA GLU A 84 44.59 -32.04 -3.66
C GLU A 84 43.81 -33.20 -4.31
N VAL A 85 43.29 -32.95 -5.51
CA VAL A 85 42.55 -33.91 -6.34
C VAL A 85 42.95 -33.75 -7.81
N ASP A 86 42.49 -34.68 -8.66
CA ASP A 86 42.67 -34.63 -10.12
C ASP A 86 41.37 -35.14 -10.77
N TYR A 87 40.32 -34.32 -10.73
CA TYR A 87 39.01 -34.67 -11.30
C TYR A 87 38.79 -33.86 -12.58
N ASP A 88 38.61 -34.55 -13.70
CA ASP A 88 38.35 -33.91 -15.00
C ASP A 88 37.19 -34.58 -15.76
N LEU A 89 36.84 -34.04 -16.93
CA LEU A 89 35.77 -34.52 -17.81
C LEU A 89 36.00 -35.93 -18.40
N ILE A 90 37.21 -36.50 -18.24
CA ILE A 90 37.65 -37.77 -18.83
C ILE A 90 37.76 -38.86 -17.75
N ASN A 91 38.36 -38.55 -16.61
CA ASN A 91 38.70 -39.49 -15.55
C ASN A 91 37.59 -39.61 -14.48
N SER A 92 36.64 -38.67 -14.47
CA SER A 92 35.59 -38.57 -13.46
C SER A 92 34.26 -38.13 -14.05
N GLY A 93 33.21 -38.26 -13.25
CA GLY A 93 31.83 -37.92 -13.56
C GLY A 93 31.13 -38.91 -14.49
N THR A 94 29.87 -38.63 -14.77
CA THR A 94 29.01 -39.45 -15.62
C THR A 94 28.47 -38.61 -16.76
N TRP A 95 28.82 -38.99 -17.99
CA TRP A 95 28.24 -38.44 -19.21
C TRP A 95 26.91 -39.11 -19.56
N GLU A 96 25.96 -38.30 -19.99
CA GLU A 96 24.67 -38.69 -20.56
C GLU A 96 24.44 -37.88 -21.85
N GLU A 97 23.99 -38.53 -22.93
CA GLU A 97 23.59 -37.83 -24.16
C GLU A 97 22.08 -37.56 -24.11
N LEU A 98 21.69 -36.30 -24.31
CA LEU A 98 20.30 -35.86 -24.26
C LEU A 98 19.60 -36.03 -25.64
N PRO A 99 18.26 -36.04 -25.71
CA PRO A 99 17.53 -36.28 -26.96
C PRO A 99 17.82 -35.30 -28.11
N ASP A 100 18.31 -34.11 -27.79
CA ASP A 100 18.72 -33.07 -28.74
C ASP A 100 20.19 -33.21 -29.20
N GLY A 101 20.89 -34.26 -28.76
CA GLY A 101 22.29 -34.55 -29.09
C GLY A 101 23.31 -33.78 -28.25
N SER A 102 22.87 -32.97 -27.30
CA SER A 102 23.76 -32.33 -26.32
C SER A 102 24.25 -33.33 -25.27
N GLY A 103 25.39 -33.02 -24.65
CA GLY A 103 25.97 -33.80 -23.57
C GLY A 103 25.68 -33.19 -22.20
N LEU A 104 25.40 -34.04 -21.23
CA LEU A 104 25.31 -33.67 -19.82
C LEU A 104 26.33 -34.47 -19.01
N TRP A 105 27.25 -33.80 -18.35
CA TRP A 105 28.22 -34.41 -17.44
C TRP A 105 27.90 -34.03 -16.00
N ARG A 106 27.89 -35.00 -15.09
CA ARG A 106 27.65 -34.76 -13.66
C ARG A 106 28.61 -35.53 -12.76
N LEU A 107 29.07 -34.89 -11.70
CA LEU A 107 29.96 -35.46 -10.68
C LEU A 107 29.49 -35.03 -9.29
N GLU A 108 29.31 -35.97 -8.38
CA GLU A 108 29.09 -35.70 -6.95
C GLU A 108 30.42 -35.86 -6.19
N ILE A 109 30.84 -34.80 -5.50
CA ILE A 109 32.02 -34.77 -4.62
C ILE A 109 31.54 -34.69 -3.18
N ARG A 110 32.05 -35.58 -2.33
CA ARG A 110 31.78 -35.63 -0.89
C ARG A 110 33.08 -35.41 -0.10
N SER A 111 33.03 -34.59 0.94
CA SER A 111 34.12 -34.41 1.91
C SER A 111 33.55 -34.44 3.33
N ASP A 112 33.50 -35.64 3.90
CA ASP A 112 32.75 -35.94 5.13
C ASP A 112 33.04 -34.94 6.26
N GLY A 113 31.98 -34.29 6.75
CA GLY A 113 32.06 -33.36 7.88
C GLY A 113 32.45 -31.91 7.53
N ALA A 114 32.58 -31.57 6.24
CA ALA A 114 32.76 -30.17 5.84
C ALA A 114 31.48 -29.34 6.04
N TYR A 115 31.63 -28.08 6.46
CA TYR A 115 30.52 -27.12 6.53
C TYR A 115 30.13 -26.56 5.16
N SER A 116 31.09 -26.45 4.25
CA SER A 116 30.90 -26.04 2.86
C SER A 116 32.07 -26.54 2.00
N LEU A 117 31.84 -26.57 0.69
CA LEU A 117 32.85 -26.91 -0.32
C LEU A 117 32.97 -25.81 -1.36
N ASN A 118 34.20 -25.40 -1.66
CA ASN A 118 34.54 -24.66 -2.88
C ASN A 118 35.62 -25.40 -3.67
N LEU A 119 35.67 -25.12 -4.97
CA LEU A 119 36.46 -25.86 -5.94
C LEU A 119 37.45 -24.93 -6.62
N ILE A 120 38.67 -25.42 -6.82
CA ILE A 120 39.74 -24.71 -7.51
C ILE A 120 40.12 -25.50 -8.75
N TYR A 121 40.11 -24.81 -9.90
CA TYR A 121 40.35 -25.38 -11.21
C TYR A 121 41.72 -24.92 -11.72
N ASP A 122 42.58 -25.87 -12.08
CA ASP A 122 43.86 -25.58 -12.73
C ASP A 122 43.74 -25.51 -14.26
N ARG A 123 42.67 -26.09 -14.82
CA ARG A 123 42.22 -25.90 -16.20
C ARG A 123 40.73 -25.67 -16.24
N TYR A 124 40.33 -24.51 -16.75
CA TYR A 124 38.95 -24.10 -16.92
C TYR A 124 38.77 -23.34 -18.23
N TRP A 125 37.97 -23.89 -19.14
CA TRP A 125 37.60 -23.24 -20.38
C TRP A 125 36.27 -23.79 -20.90
N LEU A 126 35.22 -22.97 -20.95
CA LEU A 126 33.92 -23.36 -21.50
C LEU A 126 33.74 -22.81 -22.93
N PRO A 127 33.30 -23.60 -23.90
CA PRO A 127 32.95 -23.11 -25.23
C PRO A 127 31.60 -22.37 -25.20
N PRO A 128 31.27 -21.57 -26.23
CA PRO A 128 30.00 -20.84 -26.29
C PRO A 128 28.78 -21.72 -26.04
N ASP A 129 27.79 -21.18 -25.33
CA ASP A 129 26.52 -21.81 -24.95
C ASP A 129 26.63 -22.99 -23.96
N ALA A 130 27.85 -23.38 -23.55
CA ALA A 130 28.04 -24.37 -22.51
C ALA A 130 27.82 -23.75 -21.13
N LYS A 131 27.36 -24.57 -20.18
CA LYS A 131 26.99 -24.10 -18.84
C LYS A 131 27.51 -25.05 -17.77
N LEU A 132 28.16 -24.50 -16.75
CA LEU A 132 28.52 -25.23 -15.54
C LEU A 132 27.68 -24.72 -14.36
N PHE A 133 27.06 -25.64 -13.63
CA PHE A 133 26.40 -25.39 -12.36
C PHE A 133 27.04 -26.20 -11.26
N ILE A 134 26.97 -25.66 -10.04
CA ILE A 134 27.45 -26.31 -8.83
C ILE A 134 26.39 -26.14 -7.74
N TYR A 135 25.94 -27.22 -7.13
CA TYR A 135 24.85 -27.18 -6.14
C TYR A 135 25.01 -28.22 -5.04
N ASN A 136 24.40 -27.97 -3.89
CA ASN A 136 24.39 -28.91 -2.76
C ASN A 136 23.34 -30.02 -2.92
N GLU A 137 23.43 -31.08 -2.11
CA GLU A 137 22.59 -32.28 -2.25
C GLU A 137 21.08 -31.99 -2.23
N ASP A 138 20.64 -31.08 -1.35
CA ASP A 138 19.24 -30.68 -1.20
C ASP A 138 18.79 -29.60 -2.21
N ARG A 139 19.72 -29.08 -3.02
CA ARG A 139 19.51 -28.04 -4.05
C ARG A 139 19.07 -26.69 -3.50
N SER A 140 19.22 -26.45 -2.20
CA SER A 140 18.92 -25.16 -1.57
C SER A 140 19.89 -24.07 -2.02
N THR A 141 21.12 -24.42 -2.40
CA THR A 141 22.12 -23.52 -2.96
C THR A 141 22.58 -24.00 -4.33
N THR A 142 22.57 -23.10 -5.31
CA THR A 142 23.10 -23.34 -6.66
C THR A 142 23.88 -22.12 -7.11
N ILE A 143 25.12 -22.32 -7.55
CA ILE A 143 25.96 -21.30 -8.19
C ILE A 143 26.20 -21.67 -9.66
N GLY A 144 26.42 -20.65 -10.48
CA GLY A 144 26.34 -20.73 -11.95
C GLY A 144 24.92 -20.41 -12.46
N ALA A 145 24.65 -20.39 -13.76
CA ALA A 145 25.49 -20.90 -14.84
C ALA A 145 26.80 -20.11 -14.96
N PHE A 146 27.94 -20.81 -14.87
CA PHE A 146 29.20 -20.31 -15.40
C PHE A 146 29.26 -20.65 -16.89
N THR A 147 29.76 -19.73 -17.70
CA THR A 147 29.75 -19.80 -19.18
C THR A 147 31.12 -19.44 -19.74
N GLU A 148 31.23 -19.33 -21.07
CA GLU A 148 32.45 -18.86 -21.73
C GLU A 148 32.90 -17.46 -21.29
N GLN A 149 31.98 -16.66 -20.73
CA GLN A 149 32.28 -15.34 -20.22
C GLN A 149 33.12 -15.37 -18.93
N ASN A 150 33.19 -16.53 -18.26
CA ASN A 150 34.03 -16.75 -17.10
C ASN A 150 35.44 -17.26 -17.44
N ASN A 151 35.74 -17.47 -18.73
CA ASN A 151 37.04 -17.93 -19.15
C ASN A 151 38.10 -16.84 -18.94
N LYS A 152 39.22 -17.24 -18.33
CA LYS A 152 40.36 -16.36 -18.08
C LYS A 152 41.53 -16.73 -18.98
N GLU A 153 42.35 -15.76 -19.35
CA GLU A 153 43.57 -16.03 -20.14
C GLU A 153 44.53 -16.99 -19.43
N HIS A 154 44.59 -16.95 -18.10
CA HIS A 154 45.41 -17.85 -17.29
C HIS A 154 44.80 -19.26 -17.13
N GLY A 155 43.56 -19.49 -17.58
CA GLY A 155 42.91 -20.81 -17.63
C GLY A 155 42.60 -21.43 -16.26
N GLN A 156 42.60 -20.66 -15.19
CA GLN A 156 42.25 -21.13 -13.83
C GLN A 156 40.94 -20.51 -13.38
N PHE A 157 40.29 -21.13 -12.39
CA PHE A 157 39.02 -20.65 -11.85
C PHE A 157 38.85 -21.03 -10.39
N GLY A 158 38.12 -20.23 -9.62
CA GLY A 158 37.75 -20.51 -8.23
C GLY A 158 36.27 -20.23 -8.00
N THR A 159 35.62 -21.05 -7.18
CA THR A 159 34.18 -20.89 -6.91
C THR A 159 33.91 -20.39 -5.51
N ALA A 160 32.78 -19.70 -5.34
CA ALA A 160 32.23 -19.44 -4.01
C ALA A 160 31.91 -20.77 -3.29
N PRO A 161 31.87 -20.79 -1.94
CA PRO A 161 31.55 -21.99 -1.20
C PRO A 161 30.08 -22.37 -1.31
N VAL A 162 29.83 -23.67 -1.46
CA VAL A 162 28.51 -24.29 -1.50
C VAL A 162 28.27 -25.01 -0.17
N PRO A 163 27.20 -24.70 0.58
CA PRO A 163 26.95 -25.28 1.90
C PRO A 163 26.78 -26.81 1.89
N GLY A 164 27.29 -27.45 2.94
CA GLY A 164 27.23 -28.90 3.15
C GLY A 164 28.52 -29.64 2.75
N ASP A 165 28.57 -30.93 3.08
CA ASP A 165 29.70 -31.82 2.82
C ASP A 165 29.62 -32.52 1.45
N ILE A 166 28.60 -32.18 0.65
CA ILE A 166 28.36 -32.72 -0.69
C ILE A 166 28.13 -31.57 -1.67
N CYS A 167 28.84 -31.64 -2.78
CA CYS A 167 28.75 -30.70 -3.88
C CYS A 167 28.61 -31.46 -5.20
N ILE A 168 27.61 -31.11 -6.01
CA ILE A 168 27.35 -31.72 -7.31
C ILE A 168 27.68 -30.70 -8.40
N LEU A 169 28.53 -31.09 -9.33
CA LEU A 169 28.81 -30.35 -10.55
C LEU A 169 27.92 -30.88 -11.67
N GLU A 170 27.37 -29.97 -12.46
CA GLU A 170 26.64 -30.28 -13.70
C GLU A 170 27.14 -29.40 -14.85
N TYR A 171 27.76 -30.05 -15.83
CA TYR A 171 28.23 -29.41 -17.05
C TYR A 171 27.34 -29.81 -18.24
N PHE A 172 26.68 -28.81 -18.83
CA PHE A 172 25.92 -28.94 -20.06
C PHE A 172 26.77 -28.50 -21.25
N GLU A 173 26.91 -29.40 -22.22
CA GLU A 173 27.70 -29.21 -23.43
C GLU A 173 26.79 -29.30 -24.68
N PRO A 174 26.58 -28.18 -25.40
CA PRO A 174 25.81 -28.20 -26.65
C PRO A 174 26.43 -29.11 -27.71
N ALA A 175 25.59 -29.74 -28.53
CA ALA A 175 26.02 -30.69 -29.56
C ALA A 175 27.07 -30.10 -30.54
N GLY A 176 26.98 -28.80 -30.82
CA GLY A 176 27.86 -28.10 -31.76
C GLY A 176 29.29 -27.87 -31.26
N VAL A 177 29.53 -28.01 -29.95
CA VAL A 177 30.82 -27.72 -29.30
C VAL A 177 31.38 -28.94 -28.54
N ARG A 178 30.92 -30.14 -28.89
CA ARG A 178 31.30 -31.40 -28.24
C ARG A 178 32.82 -31.55 -28.11
N GLY A 179 33.29 -31.80 -26.89
CA GLY A 179 34.70 -32.03 -26.55
C GLY A 179 35.58 -30.78 -26.59
N GLN A 180 35.00 -29.57 -26.65
CA GLN A 180 35.76 -28.31 -26.63
C GLN A 180 35.88 -27.71 -25.23
N GLY A 181 35.11 -28.20 -24.25
CA GLY A 181 35.21 -27.77 -22.86
C GLY A 181 36.36 -28.42 -22.11
N GLU A 182 36.99 -27.65 -21.23
CA GLU A 182 38.00 -28.10 -20.28
C GLU A 182 37.55 -27.77 -18.85
N ILE A 183 37.44 -28.80 -18.01
CA ILE A 183 37.22 -28.69 -16.57
C ILE A 183 38.18 -29.67 -15.91
N ALA A 184 39.11 -29.16 -15.10
CA ALA A 184 39.97 -29.96 -14.24
C ALA A 184 40.04 -29.30 -12.85
N ILE A 185 39.61 -30.04 -11.84
CA ILE A 185 39.62 -29.63 -10.44
C ILE A 185 40.93 -30.12 -9.84
N SER A 186 41.72 -29.19 -9.31
CA SER A 186 42.99 -29.48 -8.64
C SER A 186 42.84 -29.53 -7.12
N ARG A 187 41.85 -28.82 -6.56
CA ARG A 187 41.59 -28.81 -5.11
C ARG A 187 40.11 -28.78 -4.79
N VAL A 188 39.73 -29.54 -3.77
CA VAL A 188 38.44 -29.44 -3.07
C VAL A 188 38.73 -28.86 -1.69
N VAL A 189 38.18 -27.68 -1.39
CA VAL A 189 38.38 -27.06 -0.07
C VAL A 189 37.34 -27.60 0.90
N HIS A 190 37.82 -28.26 1.95
CA HIS A 190 36.99 -28.73 3.07
C HIS A 190 36.90 -27.62 4.11
N ALA A 191 35.77 -26.92 4.21
CA ALA A 191 35.58 -25.93 5.27
C ALA A 191 35.35 -26.64 6.62
N TYR A 192 36.31 -26.53 7.54
CA TYR A 192 36.21 -27.08 8.90
C TYR A 192 35.82 -26.03 9.94
N LYS A 193 35.75 -24.75 9.54
CA LYS A 193 35.07 -23.67 10.27
C LYS A 193 33.85 -23.24 9.47
N ASN A 194 32.73 -23.06 10.13
CA ASN A 194 31.52 -22.60 9.49
C ASN A 194 31.57 -21.07 9.33
N ILE A 195 31.48 -20.60 8.09
CA ILE A 195 31.44 -19.17 7.76
C ILE A 195 30.09 -18.74 7.15
N PHE A 196 29.10 -19.66 7.08
CA PHE A 196 27.80 -19.43 6.41
C PHE A 196 26.55 -20.04 7.10
N ASP A 197 26.58 -20.51 8.37
CA ASP A 197 25.43 -21.21 8.99
C ASP A 197 24.16 -20.36 9.11
N TYR A 198 23.01 -21.02 8.95
CA TYR A 198 21.64 -20.53 9.01
C TYR A 198 20.87 -20.97 10.28
N SER A 199 21.52 -21.65 11.24
CA SER A 199 20.86 -22.21 12.44
C SER A 199 21.32 -21.61 13.77
N THR A 200 20.35 -21.34 14.65
CA THR A 200 20.47 -20.60 15.93
C THR A 200 21.02 -21.41 17.11
N THR A 201 21.89 -22.41 16.90
CA THR A 201 22.37 -23.27 18.00
C THR A 201 23.87 -23.21 18.21
N LYS A 202 24.23 -22.30 19.12
CA LYS A 202 25.40 -22.21 20.00
C LYS A 202 26.14 -23.55 20.24
N GLU A 203 27.25 -23.78 19.54
CA GLU A 203 28.53 -24.34 20.02
C GLU A 203 29.42 -24.86 18.88
N LEU A 204 30.57 -24.17 18.70
CA LEU A 204 31.71 -24.40 17.79
C LEU A 204 31.64 -23.70 16.41
N LEU A 205 31.88 -22.38 16.48
CA LEU A 205 32.04 -21.40 15.39
C LEU A 205 30.77 -21.23 14.54
N ASP A 206 29.81 -20.51 15.13
CA ASP A 206 28.51 -20.16 14.57
C ASP A 206 28.55 -18.81 13.81
N PHE A 207 27.49 -18.51 13.06
CA PHE A 207 27.12 -17.15 12.66
C PHE A 207 27.15 -16.17 13.87
N GLY A 208 27.75 -14.98 13.73
CA GLY A 208 28.13 -14.14 14.87
C GLY A 208 29.46 -14.57 15.52
N SER A 209 30.38 -15.14 14.73
CA SER A 209 31.72 -15.56 15.18
C SER A 209 32.67 -14.39 15.39
N SER A 210 32.40 -13.26 14.74
CA SER A 210 33.00 -12.00 15.13
C SER A 210 32.51 -11.64 16.53
N GLY A 211 33.41 -11.14 17.38
CA GLY A 211 32.99 -10.84 18.74
C GLY A 211 31.84 -9.82 18.76
N SER A 212 30.93 -9.94 19.74
CA SER A 212 29.69 -9.15 19.82
C SER A 212 29.88 -7.64 20.00
N CYS A 213 31.13 -7.19 20.10
CA CYS A 213 31.47 -5.76 20.17
C CYS A 213 31.52 -5.10 18.78
N ASN A 214 31.57 -5.89 17.70
CA ASN A 214 31.56 -5.35 16.34
C ASN A 214 30.16 -4.84 15.96
N ASN A 215 30.10 -3.72 15.25
CA ASN A 215 28.84 -3.13 14.79
C ASN A 215 28.50 -3.63 13.39
N ASN A 216 27.26 -4.07 13.16
CA ASN A 216 26.80 -4.33 11.80
C ASN A 216 26.80 -3.02 11.00
N ILE A 217 27.21 -3.08 9.74
CA ILE A 217 27.30 -1.90 8.88
C ILE A 217 25.95 -1.18 8.66
N ASN A 218 24.82 -1.86 8.87
CA ASN A 218 23.47 -1.31 8.75
C ASN A 218 22.82 -1.03 10.12
N CYS A 219 23.63 -0.86 11.17
CA CYS A 219 23.23 -0.22 12.42
C CYS A 219 23.26 1.31 12.28
N PRO A 220 22.62 2.07 13.20
CA PRO A 220 22.59 3.54 13.15
C PRO A 220 23.96 4.20 13.01
N GLU A 221 25.02 3.59 13.54
CA GLU A 221 26.40 4.04 13.43
C GLU A 221 26.91 4.04 11.97
N GLY A 222 26.40 3.14 11.13
CA GLY A 222 26.78 2.99 9.73
C GLY A 222 25.91 3.76 8.73
N GLU A 223 24.89 4.50 9.18
CA GLU A 223 24.03 5.34 8.31
C GLU A 223 24.84 6.33 7.44
N PRO A 224 25.90 7.00 7.94
CA PRO A 224 26.72 7.87 7.09
C PRO A 224 27.58 7.13 6.05
N TRP A 225 27.69 5.80 6.13
CA TRP A 225 28.69 5.00 5.40
C TRP A 225 28.08 4.10 4.32
N GLN A 226 26.84 4.37 3.92
CA GLN A 226 26.07 3.52 3.00
C GLN A 226 26.65 3.45 1.58
N SER A 227 27.42 4.45 1.17
CA SER A 227 28.16 4.42 -0.11
C SER A 227 29.49 3.71 0.02
N ASP A 228 30.30 4.07 1.02
CA ASP A 228 31.62 3.46 1.24
C ASP A 228 31.56 1.96 1.44
N LYS A 229 30.54 1.45 2.16
CA LYS A 229 30.38 0.01 2.38
C LYS A 229 30.26 -0.79 1.08
N ARG A 230 29.73 -0.20 0.01
CA ARG A 230 29.55 -0.86 -1.30
C ARG A 230 30.86 -1.01 -2.07
N SER A 231 31.95 -0.40 -1.58
CA SER A 231 33.30 -0.64 -2.09
C SER A 231 34.00 -1.84 -1.44
N VAL A 232 33.56 -2.25 -0.25
CA VAL A 232 34.25 -3.26 0.57
C VAL A 232 33.70 -4.66 0.31
N ALA A 233 34.61 -5.62 0.12
CA ALA A 233 34.28 -7.02 -0.11
C ALA A 233 35.14 -7.97 0.72
N MET A 234 34.56 -9.11 1.07
CA MET A 234 35.28 -10.25 1.63
C MET A 234 36.01 -10.97 0.50
N ILE A 235 37.25 -11.44 0.74
CA ILE A 235 38.05 -12.16 -0.25
C ILE A 235 38.42 -13.55 0.24
N LEU A 236 38.18 -14.56 -0.60
CA LEU A 236 38.65 -15.93 -0.39
C LEU A 236 40.02 -16.09 -1.05
N THR A 237 41.05 -16.24 -0.23
CA THR A 237 42.46 -16.28 -0.64
C THR A 237 43.07 -17.67 -0.44
N ALA A 238 44.34 -17.82 -0.81
CA ALA A 238 45.11 -19.07 -0.62
C ALA A 238 44.38 -20.31 -1.16
N SER A 239 44.00 -20.29 -2.45
CA SER A 239 43.17 -21.34 -3.06
C SER A 239 41.80 -21.49 -2.39
N GLY A 240 41.21 -20.37 -1.96
CA GLY A 240 39.87 -20.31 -1.37
C GLY A 240 39.75 -20.94 0.02
N SER A 241 40.85 -21.07 0.77
CA SER A 241 40.85 -21.70 2.10
C SER A 241 41.07 -20.70 3.25
N ARG A 242 41.40 -19.45 2.91
CA ARG A 242 41.60 -18.33 3.85
C ARG A 242 40.74 -17.12 3.48
N ILE A 243 40.59 -16.21 4.43
CA ILE A 243 39.79 -14.99 4.31
C ILE A 243 40.64 -13.77 4.62
N CYS A 244 40.47 -12.75 3.78
CA CYS A 244 40.87 -11.36 4.03
C CYS A 244 39.71 -10.42 3.62
N THR A 245 39.96 -9.11 3.67
CA THR A 245 39.08 -8.05 3.19
C THR A 245 39.81 -7.19 2.14
N GLY A 246 39.07 -6.46 1.31
CA GLY A 246 39.63 -5.33 0.56
C GLY A 246 38.57 -4.34 0.09
N THR A 247 39.00 -3.36 -0.70
CA THR A 247 38.12 -2.29 -1.20
C THR A 247 38.38 -1.96 -2.67
N LEU A 248 37.32 -1.71 -3.44
CA LEU A 248 37.42 -1.07 -4.76
C LEU A 248 37.84 0.39 -4.59
N VAL A 249 38.89 0.80 -5.30
CA VAL A 249 39.43 2.16 -5.22
C VAL A 249 39.25 2.93 -6.53
N ASN A 250 38.83 4.18 -6.41
CA ASN A 250 38.69 5.09 -7.53
C ASN A 250 40.06 5.50 -8.10
N ASN A 251 40.07 6.02 -9.32
CA ASN A 251 41.26 6.58 -9.96
C ASN A 251 40.90 7.91 -10.64
N VAL A 252 41.89 8.74 -10.97
CA VAL A 252 41.64 10.10 -11.53
C VAL A 252 40.90 10.10 -12.86
N ARG A 253 40.77 8.95 -13.55
CA ARG A 253 39.96 8.81 -14.76
C ARG A 253 38.47 8.60 -14.45
N GLN A 254 38.12 8.18 -13.23
CA GLN A 254 36.77 7.83 -12.79
C GLN A 254 36.06 6.89 -13.78
N ASP A 255 36.81 5.90 -14.28
CA ASP A 255 36.44 5.08 -15.44
C ASP A 255 35.93 3.68 -15.06
N ARG A 256 35.62 3.44 -13.78
CA ARG A 256 35.19 2.14 -13.23
C ARG A 256 36.21 1.01 -13.41
N THR A 257 37.49 1.32 -13.63
CA THR A 257 38.53 0.29 -13.62
C THR A 257 38.50 -0.42 -12.25
N PRO A 258 38.32 -1.76 -12.18
CA PRO A 258 38.11 -2.50 -10.93
C PRO A 258 39.44 -2.73 -10.19
N PHE A 259 40.11 -1.63 -9.83
CA PHE A 259 41.26 -1.66 -8.95
C PHE A 259 40.80 -2.03 -7.53
N PHE A 260 41.40 -3.08 -6.97
CA PHE A 260 41.03 -3.60 -5.66
C PHE A 260 42.24 -3.57 -4.73
N LEU A 261 42.16 -2.79 -3.65
CA LEU A 261 43.20 -2.63 -2.64
C LEU A 261 42.99 -3.66 -1.52
N THR A 262 44.05 -4.35 -1.13
CA THR A 262 44.09 -5.27 0.01
C THR A 262 45.51 -5.33 0.60
N ALA A 263 45.77 -6.27 1.51
CA ALA A 263 47.05 -6.44 2.17
C ALA A 263 48.01 -7.38 1.41
N GLU A 264 49.31 -7.12 1.49
CA GLU A 264 50.35 -7.91 0.84
C GLU A 264 50.47 -9.32 1.45
N HIS A 265 50.35 -9.44 2.78
CA HIS A 265 50.40 -10.72 3.47
C HIS A 265 49.21 -11.65 3.14
N CYS A 266 48.17 -11.15 2.47
CA CYS A 266 47.06 -11.97 1.96
C CYS A 266 47.37 -12.65 0.62
N LEU A 267 48.42 -12.23 -0.11
CA LEU A 267 48.74 -12.69 -1.46
C LEU A 267 49.07 -14.19 -1.57
N GLY A 268 48.86 -14.74 -2.76
CA GLY A 268 49.15 -16.13 -3.10
C GLY A 268 47.99 -16.80 -3.86
N GLY A 269 48.20 -17.04 -5.15
CA GLY A 269 47.22 -17.71 -6.03
C GLY A 269 46.00 -16.85 -6.35
N GLU A 270 46.23 -15.53 -6.46
CA GLU A 270 45.25 -14.47 -6.74
C GLU A 270 44.44 -14.68 -8.03
N GLU A 271 44.92 -15.52 -8.95
CA GLU A 271 44.21 -15.94 -10.17
C GLU A 271 42.95 -16.77 -9.87
N THR A 272 42.82 -17.32 -8.66
CA THR A 272 41.68 -18.17 -8.24
C THR A 272 40.88 -17.57 -7.10
N TRP A 273 41.17 -16.33 -6.70
CA TRP A 273 40.47 -15.69 -5.59
C TRP A 273 39.01 -15.41 -5.92
N VAL A 274 38.17 -15.36 -4.90
CA VAL A 274 36.76 -14.99 -5.01
C VAL A 274 36.51 -13.75 -4.16
N PHE A 275 35.91 -12.72 -4.75
CA PHE A 275 35.58 -11.44 -4.12
C PHE A 275 34.07 -11.39 -3.92
N MET A 276 33.61 -11.35 -2.67
CA MET A 276 32.20 -11.39 -2.29
C MET A 276 31.74 -10.00 -1.82
N PHE A 277 30.98 -9.33 -2.68
CA PHE A 277 30.40 -8.02 -2.43
C PHE A 277 29.09 -8.12 -1.65
N ASN A 278 28.74 -7.05 -0.95
CA ASN A 278 27.46 -6.91 -0.23
C ASN A 278 27.13 -8.05 0.76
N TYR A 279 28.13 -8.79 1.24
CA TYR A 279 27.95 -9.79 2.28
C TYR A 279 27.76 -9.11 3.65
N GLU A 280 26.55 -8.65 3.92
CA GLU A 280 26.22 -7.87 5.12
C GLU A 280 24.82 -8.18 5.62
N SER A 281 24.55 -7.92 6.90
CA SER A 281 23.17 -8.03 7.41
C SER A 281 22.29 -6.95 6.78
N PRO A 282 21.06 -7.26 6.34
CA PRO A 282 20.11 -6.26 5.84
C PRO A 282 19.66 -5.25 6.91
N THR A 283 19.85 -5.53 8.20
CA THR A 283 19.47 -4.63 9.31
C THR A 283 20.58 -4.57 10.37
N CYS A 284 20.33 -3.85 11.46
CA CYS A 284 21.24 -3.87 12.61
C CYS A 284 21.27 -5.22 13.34
N GLU A 285 20.24 -6.06 13.16
CA GLU A 285 20.23 -7.41 13.71
C GLU A 285 21.28 -8.27 13.01
N ASN A 286 21.81 -9.28 13.69
CA ASN A 286 22.64 -10.28 13.02
C ASN A 286 21.72 -11.17 12.16
N ILE A 287 21.52 -10.77 10.90
CA ILE A 287 20.89 -11.56 9.85
C ILE A 287 21.94 -11.82 8.77
N ASN A 288 21.95 -13.01 8.18
CA ASN A 288 22.94 -13.35 7.16
C ASN A 288 22.74 -12.51 5.88
N GLY A 289 23.84 -12.28 5.15
CA GLY A 289 23.87 -11.53 3.89
C GLY A 289 23.91 -12.41 2.64
N PRO A 290 23.75 -11.82 1.44
CA PRO A 290 23.89 -12.56 0.19
C PRO A 290 25.32 -13.08 -0.01
N THR A 291 25.48 -14.39 -0.19
CA THR A 291 26.78 -15.05 -0.45
C THR A 291 27.06 -15.29 -1.94
N TRP A 292 26.12 -14.91 -2.80
CA TRP A 292 26.15 -15.18 -4.24
C TRP A 292 26.68 -14.01 -5.08
N MET A 293 26.80 -12.80 -4.49
CA MET A 293 27.30 -11.61 -5.18
C MET A 293 28.82 -11.62 -5.30
N THR A 294 29.36 -12.55 -6.10
CA THR A 294 30.81 -12.78 -6.20
C THR A 294 31.39 -12.45 -7.56
N VAL A 295 32.70 -12.19 -7.61
CA VAL A 295 33.55 -12.26 -8.82
C VAL A 295 34.83 -13.10 -8.58
N SER A 296 35.50 -13.67 -9.59
CA SER A 296 36.75 -14.43 -9.42
C SER A 296 37.80 -14.05 -10.46
N GLY A 297 39.03 -14.28 -10.05
CA GLY A 297 40.22 -14.00 -10.81
C GLY A 297 40.65 -12.57 -10.59
N SER A 298 41.94 -12.42 -10.38
CA SER A 298 42.56 -11.12 -10.35
C SER A 298 44.01 -11.21 -10.80
N THR A 299 44.50 -10.10 -11.30
CA THR A 299 45.88 -9.90 -11.67
C THR A 299 46.55 -8.97 -10.65
N LEU A 300 47.66 -9.41 -10.06
CA LEU A 300 48.48 -8.55 -9.20
C LEU A 300 49.15 -7.44 -10.02
N LEU A 301 48.84 -6.17 -9.67
CA LEU A 301 49.41 -5.01 -10.34
C LEU A 301 50.62 -4.44 -9.60
N ALA A 302 50.50 -4.32 -8.27
CA ALA A 302 51.56 -3.79 -7.43
C ALA A 302 51.45 -4.27 -5.99
N ASN A 303 52.58 -4.48 -5.32
CA ASN A 303 52.61 -4.72 -3.89
C ASN A 303 53.90 -4.19 -3.25
N TYR A 304 53.85 -3.91 -1.95
CA TYR A 304 55.04 -3.46 -1.23
C TYR A 304 54.99 -3.81 0.26
N GLY A 305 55.80 -4.77 0.69
CA GLY A 305 55.86 -5.19 2.09
C GLY A 305 56.31 -4.11 3.09
N GLY A 306 56.86 -2.98 2.62
CA GLY A 306 57.17 -1.85 3.51
C GLY A 306 55.93 -1.17 4.10
N SER A 307 54.79 -1.23 3.39
CA SER A 307 53.47 -0.77 3.86
C SER A 307 52.41 -1.86 3.79
N ASP A 308 52.79 -3.11 3.54
CA ASP A 308 51.90 -4.28 3.44
C ASP A 308 50.69 -4.07 2.49
N PHE A 309 50.86 -3.29 1.41
CA PHE A 309 49.76 -3.09 0.46
C PHE A 309 49.89 -4.02 -0.75
N ALA A 310 48.75 -4.44 -1.28
CA ALA A 310 48.62 -5.05 -2.58
C ALA A 310 47.48 -4.37 -3.36
N LEU A 311 47.73 -4.08 -4.64
CA LEU A 311 46.75 -3.58 -5.59
C LEU A 311 46.55 -4.61 -6.68
N LEU A 312 45.30 -5.03 -6.86
CA LEU A 312 44.87 -6.01 -7.84
C LEU A 312 44.02 -5.33 -8.93
N MET A 313 44.03 -5.91 -10.12
CA MET A 313 42.97 -5.72 -11.11
C MET A 313 42.06 -6.93 -11.01
N LEU A 314 40.77 -6.76 -10.76
CA LEU A 314 39.83 -7.87 -10.93
C LEU A 314 39.78 -8.22 -12.42
N ASP A 315 39.85 -9.51 -12.76
CA ASP A 315 39.79 -9.94 -14.16
C ASP A 315 38.41 -9.71 -14.79
N GLU A 316 37.47 -9.28 -13.97
CA GLU A 316 36.06 -9.10 -14.24
C GLU A 316 35.51 -7.92 -13.44
N SER A 317 34.79 -7.03 -14.12
CA SER A 317 34.07 -5.94 -13.44
C SER A 317 32.88 -6.50 -12.67
N PRO A 318 32.65 -6.07 -11.41
CA PRO A 318 31.42 -6.39 -10.70
C PRO A 318 30.20 -5.90 -11.50
N PRO A 319 29.13 -6.70 -11.59
CA PRO A 319 27.90 -6.31 -12.27
C PRO A 319 27.26 -5.05 -11.71
N ASP A 320 26.62 -4.28 -12.58
CA ASP A 320 25.85 -3.09 -12.18
C ASP A 320 24.77 -3.40 -11.13
N SER A 321 24.20 -4.61 -11.16
CA SER A 321 23.22 -5.08 -10.17
C SER A 321 23.78 -5.25 -8.75
N TYR A 322 25.10 -5.25 -8.57
CA TYR A 322 25.72 -5.27 -7.24
C TYR A 322 25.84 -3.85 -6.67
N TYR A 323 25.55 -2.81 -7.47
CA TYR A 323 25.60 -1.41 -7.06
C TYR A 323 26.92 -1.00 -6.39
N VAL A 324 28.05 -1.54 -6.85
CA VAL A 324 29.35 -1.30 -6.21
C VAL A 324 29.78 0.18 -6.28
N TYR A 325 30.48 0.63 -5.23
CA TYR A 325 31.07 1.96 -5.13
C TYR A 325 32.58 1.89 -5.28
N TYR A 326 33.21 2.93 -5.83
CA TYR A 326 34.67 3.04 -5.93
C TYR A 326 35.16 4.06 -4.91
N ALA A 327 35.79 3.60 -3.83
CA ALA A 327 36.19 4.45 -2.71
C ALA A 327 37.19 5.54 -3.13
N GLY A 328 37.03 6.73 -2.55
CA GLY A 328 38.01 7.81 -2.66
C GLY A 328 39.29 7.50 -1.90
N TRP A 329 40.33 8.29 -2.10
CA TRP A 329 41.61 8.09 -1.42
C TRP A 329 42.36 9.39 -1.17
N SER A 330 43.26 9.36 -0.19
CA SER A 330 44.17 10.44 0.16
C SER A 330 45.60 9.92 0.24
N ASN A 331 46.49 10.49 -0.58
CA ASN A 331 47.93 10.18 -0.54
C ASN A 331 48.73 11.12 0.37
N VAL A 332 48.04 11.97 1.14
CA VAL A 332 48.65 12.96 2.02
C VAL A 332 49.09 12.28 3.33
N ASP A 333 50.34 12.52 3.76
CA ASP A 333 50.86 12.02 5.03
C ASP A 333 50.43 12.91 6.21
N VAL A 334 49.12 13.02 6.43
CA VAL A 334 48.52 13.76 7.54
C VAL A 334 47.62 12.81 8.32
N ALA A 335 47.73 12.84 9.66
CA ALA A 335 46.89 12.03 10.52
C ALA A 335 45.43 12.49 10.45
N SER A 336 44.54 11.57 10.12
CA SER A 336 43.10 11.72 10.27
C SER A 336 42.75 12.04 11.72
N GLN A 337 41.75 12.90 11.95
CA GLN A 337 41.32 13.29 13.30
C GLN A 337 40.35 12.29 13.92
N ALA A 338 39.62 11.59 13.06
CA ALA A 338 38.85 10.40 13.35
C ALA A 338 39.06 9.42 12.21
N SER A 339 38.87 8.12 12.45
CA SER A 339 39.02 7.10 11.42
C SER A 339 37.99 5.99 11.56
N THR A 340 37.62 5.44 10.42
CA THR A 340 36.60 4.39 10.33
C THR A 340 37.13 3.21 9.55
N GLY A 341 36.99 2.01 10.11
CA GLY A 341 37.26 0.75 9.42
C GLY A 341 35.97 0.06 9.00
N ILE A 342 35.88 -0.43 7.77
CA ILE A 342 34.78 -1.28 7.29
C ILE A 342 35.38 -2.62 6.85
N HIS A 343 34.95 -3.72 7.46
CA HIS A 343 35.70 -4.98 7.36
C HIS A 343 34.87 -6.26 7.56
N HIS A 344 35.46 -7.42 7.27
CA HIS A 344 34.88 -8.76 7.48
C HIS A 344 35.65 -9.55 8.55
N PRO A 345 35.39 -9.31 9.84
CA PRO A 345 36.07 -10.01 10.92
C PRO A 345 35.66 -11.48 10.94
N ARG A 346 36.63 -12.38 10.95
CA ARG A 346 36.47 -13.86 10.97
C ARG A 346 35.65 -14.43 9.80
N GLY A 347 35.54 -13.68 8.71
CA GLY A 347 34.68 -14.04 7.58
C GLY A 347 33.18 -13.86 7.86
N ASP A 348 32.83 -13.08 8.88
CA ASP A 348 31.45 -12.74 9.22
C ASP A 348 30.90 -11.64 8.29
N ILE A 349 29.59 -11.38 8.40
CA ILE A 349 28.94 -10.26 7.73
C ILE A 349 29.68 -8.94 8.00
N LYS A 350 29.66 -8.04 7.01
CA LYS A 350 30.38 -6.76 7.05
C LYS A 350 30.08 -5.94 8.30
N LYS A 351 31.14 -5.47 8.95
CA LYS A 351 31.11 -4.66 10.17
C LYS A 351 31.74 -3.29 9.95
N ILE A 352 31.49 -2.38 10.89
CA ILE A 352 32.06 -1.04 10.95
C ILE A 352 32.67 -0.77 12.33
N SER A 353 33.75 0.02 12.39
CA SER A 353 34.47 0.35 13.63
C SER A 353 35.07 1.76 13.56
N PHE A 354 35.13 2.44 14.70
CA PHE A 354 35.44 3.86 14.82
C PHE A 354 36.53 4.14 15.86
N ASP A 355 37.49 4.98 15.49
CA ASP A 355 38.41 5.68 16.38
C ASP A 355 38.11 7.19 16.26
N TYR A 356 37.68 7.80 17.36
CA TYR A 356 37.38 9.23 17.44
C TYR A 356 38.62 10.07 17.80
N ASN A 357 39.78 9.42 17.93
CA ASN A 357 41.05 10.08 18.23
C ASN A 357 41.92 10.18 16.97
N PRO A 358 42.86 11.15 16.93
CA PRO A 358 43.80 11.23 15.82
C PRO A 358 44.72 10.02 15.74
N VAL A 359 44.83 9.44 14.55
CA VAL A 359 45.73 8.30 14.29
C VAL A 359 47.19 8.73 14.46
N THR A 360 48.05 7.79 14.85
CA THR A 360 49.48 8.06 15.09
C THR A 360 50.37 7.37 14.06
N SER A 361 51.49 7.99 13.69
CA SER A 361 52.45 7.38 12.77
C SER A 361 53.34 6.36 13.49
N ALA A 362 53.37 5.12 13.00
CA ALA A 362 54.12 4.03 13.59
C ALA A 362 54.80 3.14 12.53
N ASN A 363 55.66 2.22 12.98
CA ASN A 363 55.95 1.01 12.22
C ASN A 363 55.02 -0.11 12.71
N TYR A 364 54.91 -1.18 11.92
CA TYR A 364 54.08 -2.32 12.28
C TYR A 364 54.45 -2.86 13.67
N LEU A 365 53.43 -3.03 14.53
CA LEU A 365 53.55 -3.47 15.94
C LEU A 365 54.43 -2.58 16.84
N THR A 366 54.73 -1.34 16.43
CA THR A 366 55.45 -0.35 17.25
C THR A 366 54.57 0.86 17.58
N THR A 367 55.03 1.73 18.47
CA THR A 367 54.36 3.01 18.80
C THR A 367 54.96 4.23 18.09
N SER A 368 55.97 4.04 17.24
CA SER A 368 56.63 5.13 16.51
C SER A 368 57.27 4.63 15.20
N GLY A 369 57.23 5.45 14.17
CA GLY A 369 57.70 5.10 12.83
C GLY A 369 56.94 5.85 11.75
N THR A 370 57.08 5.42 10.50
CA THR A 370 56.57 6.16 9.32
C THR A 370 55.80 5.31 8.33
N THR A 371 55.64 4.01 8.58
CA THR A 371 55.12 3.07 7.59
C THR A 371 53.62 2.80 7.72
N HIS A 372 53.08 2.95 8.93
CA HIS A 372 51.69 2.63 9.25
C HIS A 372 51.01 3.78 9.99
N TRP A 373 49.70 3.90 9.80
CA TRP A 373 48.79 4.55 10.75
C TRP A 373 48.48 3.56 11.87
N ARG A 374 48.63 4.00 13.11
CA ARG A 374 48.32 3.23 14.30
C ARG A 374 47.08 3.80 14.96
N ILE A 375 46.05 2.97 15.05
CA ILE A 375 44.92 3.13 15.95
C ILE A 375 45.43 2.81 17.36
N GLY A 376 45.25 3.74 18.29
CA GLY A 376 45.71 3.55 19.67
C GLY A 376 44.86 2.51 20.40
N SER A 377 43.56 2.73 20.33
CA SER A 377 42.46 1.90 20.82
C SER A 377 41.22 2.26 20.01
N TRP A 378 40.40 1.28 19.66
CA TRP A 378 39.08 1.54 19.07
C TRP A 378 38.12 2.10 20.13
N ASP A 379 37.31 3.08 19.76
CA ASP A 379 36.29 3.64 20.65
C ASP A 379 34.96 2.89 20.50
N ASP A 380 34.67 2.38 19.31
CA ASP A 380 33.45 1.65 18.99
C ASP A 380 33.71 0.60 17.88
N GLY A 381 33.38 -0.67 18.12
CA GLY A 381 33.84 -1.79 17.30
C GLY A 381 35.32 -2.16 17.51
N THR A 382 35.83 -3.06 16.66
CA THR A 382 37.23 -3.53 16.65
C THR A 382 37.54 -4.18 15.30
N THR A 383 38.77 -4.65 15.09
CA THR A 383 39.07 -5.63 14.02
C THR A 383 39.37 -7.02 14.62
N GLU A 384 39.32 -8.06 13.79
CA GLU A 384 39.69 -9.44 14.14
C GLU A 384 40.33 -10.13 12.91
N PRO A 385 40.96 -11.32 13.03
CA PRO A 385 41.50 -12.04 11.88
C PRO A 385 40.46 -12.20 10.77
N GLY A 386 40.81 -11.89 9.52
CA GLY A 386 39.88 -11.76 8.38
C GLY A 386 39.63 -10.32 7.95
N SER A 387 39.77 -9.35 8.87
CA SER A 387 39.73 -7.92 8.56
C SER A 387 40.96 -7.46 7.76
N SER A 388 42.05 -8.24 7.71
CA SER A 388 43.28 -7.91 6.97
C SER A 388 43.00 -7.40 5.55
N GLY A 389 43.58 -6.26 5.19
CA GLY A 389 43.37 -5.59 3.91
C GLY A 389 42.17 -4.64 3.86
N SER A 390 41.34 -4.55 4.91
CA SER A 390 40.23 -3.60 4.97
C SER A 390 40.70 -2.14 4.93
N PRO A 391 39.94 -1.23 4.31
CA PRO A 391 40.29 0.20 4.29
C PRO A 391 40.19 0.85 5.67
N LEU A 392 41.07 1.83 5.91
CA LEU A 392 40.90 2.88 6.90
C LEU A 392 40.47 4.16 6.18
N PHE A 393 39.28 4.66 6.52
CA PHE A 393 38.77 5.93 6.03
C PHE A 393 39.11 7.06 6.98
N ASP A 394 39.40 8.24 6.45
CA ASP A 394 39.46 9.47 7.23
C ASP A 394 38.07 10.11 7.42
N GLN A 395 38.02 11.24 8.14
CA GLN A 395 36.78 11.98 8.38
C GLN A 395 36.11 12.55 7.11
N ASN A 396 36.75 12.47 5.94
CA ASN A 396 36.21 12.90 4.64
C ASN A 396 35.92 11.71 3.72
N HIS A 397 35.83 10.49 4.25
CA HIS A 397 35.53 9.27 3.49
C HIS A 397 36.62 8.93 2.44
N HIS A 398 37.87 9.33 2.68
CA HIS A 398 39.01 8.94 1.84
C HIS A 398 39.78 7.78 2.46
N VAL A 399 40.10 6.76 1.67
CA VAL A 399 41.01 5.69 2.09
C VAL A 399 42.41 6.27 2.34
N VAL A 400 42.89 6.14 3.58
CA VAL A 400 44.22 6.60 4.04
C VAL A 400 45.18 5.45 4.37
N GLY A 401 44.69 4.21 4.35
CA GLY A 401 45.48 3.00 4.50
C GLY A 401 44.66 1.72 4.44
N GLN A 402 45.32 0.57 4.51
CA GLN A 402 44.68 -0.75 4.57
C GLN A 402 45.24 -1.58 5.73
N LEU A 403 44.39 -2.42 6.37
CA LEU A 403 44.75 -3.11 7.61
C LEU A 403 45.87 -4.14 7.36
N HIS A 404 46.98 -4.01 8.11
CA HIS A 404 48.00 -5.06 8.20
C HIS A 404 47.65 -6.01 9.35
N GLY A 405 47.28 -5.46 10.51
CA GLY A 405 46.81 -6.23 11.67
C GLY A 405 47.16 -5.53 12.98
N GLY A 406 46.99 -6.23 14.09
CA GLY A 406 47.29 -5.68 15.41
C GLY A 406 46.90 -6.61 16.56
N TYR A 407 46.70 -6.01 17.73
CA TYR A 407 46.34 -6.71 18.97
C TYR A 407 44.86 -6.53 19.32
N ALA A 408 44.09 -5.86 18.46
CA ALA A 408 42.69 -5.61 18.68
C ALA A 408 41.86 -6.90 18.59
N SER A 409 40.84 -7.00 19.42
CA SER A 409 39.81 -8.04 19.42
C SER A 409 38.65 -7.59 20.31
N CYS A 410 37.52 -8.29 20.31
CA CYS A 410 36.44 -7.94 21.23
C CYS A 410 36.76 -8.14 22.72
N THR A 411 37.86 -8.83 23.04
CA THR A 411 38.35 -8.94 24.42
C THR A 411 39.46 -7.93 24.75
N SER A 412 39.94 -7.19 23.74
CA SER A 412 41.03 -6.23 23.85
C SER A 412 40.94 -5.22 22.72
N ILE A 413 40.21 -4.11 22.91
CA ILE A 413 40.02 -3.02 21.93
C ILE A 413 41.28 -2.15 21.73
N THR A 414 42.45 -2.79 21.68
CA THR A 414 43.76 -2.12 21.65
C THR A 414 44.16 -1.74 20.23
N SER A 415 45.45 -1.86 19.88
CA SER A 415 46.00 -1.19 18.71
C SER A 415 45.92 -2.04 17.46
N ASP A 416 45.60 -1.38 16.34
CA ASP A 416 45.76 -1.88 14.99
C ASP A 416 46.67 -0.98 14.15
N TRP A 417 47.29 -1.56 13.14
CA TRP A 417 48.20 -0.89 12.21
C TRP A 417 47.70 -1.04 10.78
N TYR A 418 47.51 0.10 10.12
CA TYR A 418 47.12 0.20 8.72
C TYR A 418 48.30 0.72 7.92
N GLY A 419 48.69 0.02 6.86
CA GLY A 419 49.71 0.48 5.93
C GLY A 419 49.35 1.84 5.34
N LYS A 420 50.25 2.83 5.43
CA LYS A 420 49.89 4.19 4.97
C LYS A 420 49.71 4.23 3.46
N PHE A 421 48.57 4.74 3.00
CA PHE A 421 48.33 5.00 1.58
C PHE A 421 49.36 5.99 1.00
N SER A 422 49.76 7.00 1.78
CA SER A 422 50.81 7.96 1.42
C SER A 422 52.18 7.29 1.17
N LEU A 423 52.53 6.26 1.94
CA LEU A 423 53.73 5.47 1.69
C LEU A 423 53.55 4.59 0.46
N SER A 424 52.42 3.88 0.36
CA SER A 424 52.07 3.03 -0.79
C SER A 424 52.00 3.81 -2.12
N TRP A 425 51.73 5.12 -2.09
CA TRP A 425 51.72 6.00 -3.26
C TRP A 425 53.07 6.04 -3.99
N THR A 426 54.17 6.02 -3.22
CA THR A 426 55.54 6.03 -3.76
C THR A 426 56.21 4.66 -3.69
N GLY A 427 55.86 3.88 -2.65
CA GLY A 427 56.21 2.51 -2.38
C GLY A 427 57.68 2.18 -2.63
N GLY A 428 57.94 1.06 -3.32
CA GLY A 428 59.29 0.61 -3.68
C GLY A 428 59.95 1.38 -4.83
N GLY A 429 59.33 2.44 -5.34
CA GLY A 429 59.89 3.28 -6.41
C GLY A 429 59.68 2.77 -7.84
N THR A 430 58.94 1.68 -8.04
CA THR A 430 58.58 1.12 -9.36
C THR A 430 57.07 0.93 -9.49
N PRO A 431 56.48 0.90 -10.71
CA PRO A 431 55.05 0.69 -10.88
C PRO A 431 54.51 -0.59 -10.25
N ALA A 432 55.30 -1.67 -10.23
CA ALA A 432 54.96 -2.94 -9.59
C ALA A 432 55.03 -2.89 -8.05
N ALA A 433 55.41 -1.75 -7.47
CA ALA A 433 55.57 -1.60 -6.02
C ALA A 433 55.01 -0.27 -5.50
N ARG A 434 54.08 0.38 -6.20
CA ARG A 434 53.42 1.63 -5.75
C ARG A 434 52.08 1.90 -6.43
N LEU A 435 51.24 2.74 -5.83
CA LEU A 435 49.87 3.02 -6.29
C LEU A 435 49.78 4.07 -7.42
N ARG A 436 50.67 5.08 -7.44
CA ARG A 436 50.46 6.28 -8.27
C ARG A 436 50.34 6.04 -9.77
N ASP A 437 51.06 5.06 -10.33
CA ASP A 437 51.02 4.77 -11.77
C ASP A 437 49.65 4.20 -12.20
N TRP A 438 48.91 3.63 -11.25
CA TRP A 438 47.60 3.01 -11.47
C TRP A 438 46.46 4.00 -11.17
N LEU A 439 46.56 4.73 -10.07
CA LEU A 439 45.48 5.60 -9.59
C LEU A 439 45.56 7.04 -10.13
N ASP A 440 46.76 7.53 -10.49
CA ASP A 440 46.99 8.81 -11.20
C ASP A 440 47.93 8.61 -12.41
N PRO A 441 47.52 7.84 -13.42
CA PRO A 441 48.34 7.53 -14.61
C PRO A 441 48.72 8.77 -15.43
N TYR A 442 48.02 9.88 -15.25
CA TYR A 442 48.31 11.15 -15.93
C TYR A 442 49.29 12.03 -15.17
N SER A 443 49.67 11.66 -13.94
CA SER A 443 50.46 12.52 -13.06
C SER A 443 49.82 13.90 -12.91
N SER A 444 48.50 13.94 -12.72
CA SER A 444 47.71 15.16 -12.53
C SER A 444 48.15 15.96 -11.30
N GLY A 445 48.77 15.29 -10.33
CA GLY A 445 49.18 15.89 -9.06
C GLY A 445 48.06 15.88 -8.01
N ALA A 446 46.99 15.10 -8.24
CA ALA A 446 45.94 14.89 -7.26
C ALA A 446 46.51 14.32 -5.96
N THR A 447 46.24 14.99 -4.85
CA THR A 447 46.62 14.55 -3.51
C THR A 447 45.49 13.79 -2.81
N THR A 448 44.26 14.09 -3.20
CA THR A 448 43.02 13.44 -2.76
C THR A 448 42.10 13.26 -3.96
N LEU A 449 41.20 12.28 -3.87
CA LEU A 449 40.14 12.05 -4.84
C LEU A 449 38.92 11.49 -4.09
N ASP A 450 37.75 12.10 -4.29
CA ASP A 450 36.50 11.58 -3.73
C ASP A 450 36.10 10.26 -4.39
N GLY A 451 35.29 9.46 -3.70
CA GLY A 451 34.79 8.23 -4.28
C GLY A 451 33.80 8.48 -5.42
N TYR A 452 33.60 7.45 -6.23
CA TYR A 452 32.79 7.51 -7.43
C TYR A 452 31.69 6.46 -7.33
N ASP A 453 30.44 6.94 -7.30
CA ASP A 453 29.26 6.08 -7.41
C ASP A 453 28.76 6.07 -8.86
N PRO A 454 29.00 4.98 -9.60
CA PRO A 454 28.49 4.82 -10.96
C PRO A 454 26.97 4.72 -11.06
N PHE A 455 26.27 4.59 -9.93
CA PHE A 455 24.82 4.41 -9.82
C PHE A 455 24.14 5.49 -8.98
N ALA A 456 24.83 6.61 -8.71
CA ALA A 456 24.22 7.69 -7.95
C ALA A 456 23.00 8.27 -8.69
N THR A 457 21.92 8.57 -7.96
CA THR A 457 20.71 9.24 -8.47
C THR A 457 20.20 10.22 -7.43
N VAL A 458 20.09 11.50 -7.78
CA VAL A 458 19.34 12.48 -6.99
C VAL A 458 17.88 12.45 -7.43
N VAL A 459 16.96 12.36 -6.47
CA VAL A 459 15.52 12.39 -6.71
C VAL A 459 14.89 13.47 -5.83
N ILE A 460 14.12 14.35 -6.46
CA ILE A 460 13.32 15.38 -5.77
C ILE A 460 11.86 14.93 -5.81
N SER A 461 11.27 14.77 -4.63
CA SER A 461 9.84 14.52 -4.45
C SER A 461 9.17 15.74 -3.84
N HIS A 462 8.08 16.21 -4.44
CA HIS A 462 7.35 17.40 -4.02
C HIS A 462 5.88 17.31 -4.42
N THR A 463 4.99 17.69 -3.51
CA THR A 463 3.56 17.86 -3.81
C THR A 463 3.32 19.30 -4.27
N PRO A 464 2.89 19.53 -5.52
CA PRO A 464 2.67 20.88 -6.04
C PRO A 464 1.70 21.68 -5.17
N LEU A 465 2.00 22.98 -4.99
CA LEU A 465 1.10 23.91 -4.34
C LEU A 465 -0.20 24.00 -5.13
N GLY A 466 -1.33 23.94 -4.42
CA GLY A 466 -2.64 24.25 -4.98
C GLY A 466 -2.82 25.75 -5.18
N ASN A 467 -3.83 26.13 -5.97
CA ASN A 467 -4.29 27.52 -5.99
C ASN A 467 -4.64 27.95 -4.55
N THR A 468 -4.37 29.22 -4.24
CA THR A 468 -4.56 29.77 -2.89
C THR A 468 -5.30 31.10 -2.97
N ARG A 469 -5.98 31.47 -1.89
CA ARG A 469 -6.58 32.80 -1.71
C ARG A 469 -5.81 33.64 -0.69
N ASP A 470 -4.74 33.09 -0.13
CA ASP A 470 -3.88 33.78 0.81
C ASP A 470 -3.05 34.85 0.09
N THR A 471 -3.35 36.11 0.39
CA THR A 471 -2.65 37.28 -0.16
C THR A 471 -1.71 37.93 0.86
N VAL A 472 -1.58 37.33 2.05
CA VAL A 472 -0.89 37.93 3.20
C VAL A 472 0.35 37.13 3.60
N ASN A 473 0.27 35.80 3.63
CA ASN A 473 1.38 34.95 4.06
C ASN A 473 2.19 34.40 2.87
N ASP A 474 3.49 34.21 3.11
CA ASP A 474 4.39 33.60 2.13
C ASP A 474 4.04 32.11 1.92
N TYR A 475 4.24 31.62 0.69
CA TYR A 475 3.90 30.27 0.29
C TYR A 475 5.08 29.33 0.52
N GLU A 476 4.95 28.42 1.50
CA GLU A 476 5.97 27.44 1.83
C GLU A 476 6.00 26.30 0.80
N VAL A 477 7.16 26.09 0.18
CA VAL A 477 7.42 24.95 -0.71
C VAL A 477 8.25 23.93 0.05
N VAL A 478 7.67 22.76 0.32
CA VAL A 478 8.34 21.64 1.02
C VAL A 478 8.64 20.52 0.04
N CYS A 479 9.85 19.96 0.08
CA CYS A 479 10.24 18.83 -0.74
C CYS A 479 11.06 17.80 0.05
N THR A 480 11.11 16.58 -0.47
CA THR A 480 12.03 15.55 -0.01
C THR A 480 13.06 15.31 -1.10
N ILE A 481 14.34 15.42 -0.74
CA ILE A 481 15.45 15.18 -1.66
C ILE A 481 16.19 13.95 -1.17
N THR A 482 16.12 12.87 -1.95
CA THR A 482 16.85 11.64 -1.64
C THR A 482 18.00 11.49 -2.62
N SER A 483 19.17 11.17 -2.08
CA SER A 483 20.37 10.87 -2.83
C SER A 483 21.09 9.72 -2.16
N ASN A 484 21.72 8.84 -2.95
CA ASN A 484 22.65 7.82 -2.47
C ASN A 484 24.10 8.35 -2.42
N ALA A 485 24.31 9.64 -2.64
CA ALA A 485 25.54 10.38 -2.39
C ALA A 485 25.25 11.67 -1.61
N ASP A 486 26.27 12.27 -1.00
CA ASP A 486 26.11 13.53 -0.27
C ASP A 486 25.60 14.66 -1.18
N LEU A 487 24.55 15.34 -0.71
CA LEU A 487 24.00 16.51 -1.38
C LEU A 487 24.95 17.71 -1.23
N ILE A 488 25.05 18.53 -2.26
CA ILE A 488 25.82 19.78 -2.22
C ILE A 488 24.89 20.87 -1.69
N ASP A 489 25.07 21.31 -0.44
CA ASP A 489 24.17 22.25 0.24
C ASP A 489 23.86 23.52 -0.60
N ASP A 490 24.89 24.15 -1.20
CA ASP A 490 24.74 25.37 -2.01
C ASP A 490 24.01 25.15 -3.36
N SER A 491 23.61 23.92 -3.66
CA SER A 491 22.92 23.52 -4.89
C SER A 491 21.45 23.16 -4.71
N LEU A 492 20.93 23.22 -3.48
CA LEU A 492 19.53 22.92 -3.18
C LEU A 492 18.70 24.19 -3.35
N LEU A 493 18.03 24.34 -4.50
CA LEU A 493 17.44 25.61 -4.93
C LEU A 493 15.96 25.48 -5.27
N LEU A 494 15.19 26.49 -4.88
CA LEU A 494 13.86 26.78 -5.40
C LEU A 494 13.97 27.90 -6.43
N TYR A 495 13.47 27.66 -7.64
CA TYR A 495 13.30 28.69 -8.67
C TYR A 495 11.83 29.03 -8.80
N TYR A 496 11.46 30.31 -8.78
CA TYR A 496 10.07 30.74 -8.97
C TYR A 496 9.96 32.00 -9.84
N GLU A 497 8.84 32.12 -10.55
CA GLU A 497 8.53 33.17 -11.50
C GLU A 497 7.32 33.98 -11.04
N ILE A 498 7.50 35.29 -10.95
CA ILE A 498 6.44 36.27 -10.63
C ILE A 498 6.50 37.38 -11.66
N ALA A 499 5.37 37.71 -12.29
CA ALA A 499 5.28 38.74 -13.32
C ALA A 499 6.35 38.60 -14.43
N SER A 500 6.61 37.35 -14.86
CA SER A 500 7.63 36.99 -15.86
C SER A 500 9.08 37.25 -15.45
N VAL A 501 9.37 37.32 -14.15
CA VAL A 501 10.72 37.45 -13.59
C VAL A 501 11.04 36.24 -12.73
N TRP A 502 12.13 35.53 -13.04
CA TRP A 502 12.64 34.40 -12.27
C TRP A 502 13.49 34.87 -11.08
N ASN A 503 13.21 34.29 -9.91
CA ASN A 503 13.91 34.47 -8.65
C ASN A 503 14.40 33.10 -8.15
N THR A 504 15.32 33.11 -7.18
CA THR A 504 15.91 31.89 -6.61
C THR A 504 16.04 32.02 -5.10
N GLU A 505 15.70 30.96 -4.38
CA GLU A 505 15.86 30.82 -2.93
C GLU A 505 16.55 29.50 -2.57
N LEU A 506 17.26 29.48 -1.45
CA LEU A 506 17.93 28.29 -0.94
C LEU A 506 16.92 27.41 -0.19
N LEU A 507 16.93 26.11 -0.47
CA LEU A 507 16.17 25.11 0.28
C LEU A 507 16.88 24.77 1.59
N LEU A 508 16.23 25.06 2.72
CA LEU A 508 16.77 24.85 4.06
C LEU A 508 16.23 23.55 4.68
N PRO A 509 17.02 22.82 5.50
CA PRO A 509 16.54 21.62 6.17
C PRO A 509 15.41 21.94 7.16
N THR A 510 14.35 21.13 7.18
CA THR A 510 13.22 21.28 8.12
C THR A 510 13.50 20.66 9.50
N GLY A 511 14.56 19.84 9.60
CA GLY A 511 14.85 19.00 10.76
C GLY A 511 14.28 17.57 10.66
N ILE A 512 13.49 17.30 9.61
CA ILE A 512 13.08 15.94 9.22
C ILE A 512 14.08 15.41 8.17
N ASN A 513 14.46 14.14 8.29
CA ASN A 513 15.45 13.54 7.40
C ASN A 513 15.06 13.70 5.92
N ASN A 514 16.02 14.14 5.09
CA ASN A 514 15.87 14.40 3.66
C ASN A 514 14.81 15.45 3.27
N GLN A 515 14.25 16.22 4.21
CA GLN A 515 13.21 17.20 3.93
C GLN A 515 13.75 18.63 4.00
N TYR A 516 13.38 19.41 2.99
CA TYR A 516 13.81 20.80 2.83
C TYR A 516 12.63 21.71 2.48
N HIS A 517 12.76 22.99 2.80
CA HIS A 517 11.76 24.00 2.46
C HIS A 517 12.35 25.35 2.02
N ALA A 518 11.55 26.12 1.30
CA ALA A 518 11.80 27.52 0.97
C ALA A 518 10.46 28.26 0.81
N PHE A 519 10.49 29.59 0.72
CA PHE A 519 9.28 30.41 0.68
C PHE A 519 9.20 31.25 -0.60
N ILE A 520 8.01 31.30 -1.21
CA ILE A 520 7.67 32.25 -2.27
C ILE A 520 6.91 33.42 -1.62
N PRO A 521 7.30 34.69 -1.83
CA PRO A 521 6.62 35.83 -1.20
C PRO A 521 5.15 35.96 -1.59
N ALA A 522 4.29 36.34 -0.63
CA ALA A 522 2.86 36.56 -0.84
C ALA A 522 2.55 37.47 -2.05
N GLN A 523 1.55 37.12 -2.86
CA GLN A 523 1.16 37.86 -4.08
C GLN A 523 -0.30 38.33 -4.03
N PRO A 524 -0.65 39.43 -4.75
CA PRO A 524 -2.04 39.87 -4.86
C PRO A 524 -2.88 38.88 -5.69
N ALA A 525 -4.19 38.85 -5.44
CA ALA A 525 -5.15 38.07 -6.21
C ALA A 525 -5.07 38.36 -7.72
N GLY A 526 -5.22 37.32 -8.53
CA GLY A 526 -5.04 37.32 -9.98
C GLY A 526 -3.61 37.03 -10.46
N THR A 527 -2.66 36.77 -9.55
CA THR A 527 -1.27 36.46 -9.91
C THR A 527 -1.08 34.97 -10.17
N ALA A 528 -0.51 34.62 -11.32
CA ALA A 528 -0.04 33.27 -11.63
C ALA A 528 1.45 33.14 -11.29
N ILE A 529 1.82 32.08 -10.58
CA ILE A 529 3.19 31.82 -10.11
C ILE A 529 3.64 30.49 -10.69
N GLY A 530 4.81 30.49 -11.33
CA GLY A 530 5.47 29.27 -11.81
C GLY A 530 6.67 28.94 -10.93
N TYR A 531 6.97 27.67 -10.62
CA TYR A 531 8.17 27.31 -9.88
C TYR A 531 8.67 25.88 -10.18
N TYR A 532 9.94 25.61 -9.91
CA TYR A 532 10.55 24.28 -9.96
C TYR A 532 11.70 24.18 -8.96
N LEU A 533 12.10 22.96 -8.62
CA LEU A 533 13.13 22.66 -7.63
C LEU A 533 14.37 22.08 -8.32
N PHE A 534 15.55 22.31 -7.75
CA PHE A 534 16.83 21.84 -8.25
C PHE A 534 17.70 21.33 -7.10
N ALA A 535 18.43 20.24 -7.34
CA ALA A 535 19.35 19.63 -6.39
C ALA A 535 20.52 18.97 -7.12
N LYS A 536 21.68 18.90 -6.46
CA LYS A 536 22.87 18.26 -6.99
C LYS A 536 23.60 17.48 -5.90
N ASP A 537 24.16 16.33 -6.28
CA ASP A 537 25.13 15.55 -5.49
C ASP A 537 26.53 15.60 -6.15
N SER A 538 27.48 14.80 -5.67
CA SER A 538 28.84 14.74 -6.22
C SER A 538 28.93 14.30 -7.70
N ALA A 539 27.92 13.59 -8.23
CA ALA A 539 27.93 12.95 -9.55
C ALA A 539 26.76 13.36 -10.48
N ASN A 540 25.66 13.88 -9.95
CA ASN A 540 24.37 14.03 -10.62
C ASN A 540 23.66 15.32 -10.25
N THR A 541 22.80 15.78 -11.16
CA THR A 541 21.88 16.89 -10.96
C THR A 541 20.46 16.41 -11.19
N ALA A 542 19.53 16.82 -10.34
CA ALA A 542 18.11 16.63 -10.53
C ALA A 542 17.38 17.97 -10.51
N ASP A 543 16.35 18.08 -11.34
CA ASP A 543 15.31 19.07 -11.22
C ASP A 543 13.95 18.39 -11.20
N THR A 544 12.92 19.09 -10.73
CA THR A 544 11.56 18.64 -10.96
C THR A 544 11.22 18.81 -12.43
N THR A 545 10.73 17.76 -13.08
CA THR A 545 10.43 17.78 -14.51
C THR A 545 9.27 18.74 -14.82
N GLY A 546 9.62 19.94 -15.30
CA GLY A 546 8.64 20.97 -15.69
C GLY A 546 8.42 22.05 -14.63
N ILE A 547 7.59 23.03 -14.98
CA ILE A 547 7.25 24.16 -14.12
C ILE A 547 5.89 23.87 -13.47
N TYR A 548 5.85 23.80 -12.15
CA TYR A 548 4.60 23.80 -11.39
C TYR A 548 3.98 25.19 -11.43
N THR A 549 2.65 25.25 -11.50
CA THR A 549 1.94 26.53 -11.53
C THR A 549 0.77 26.52 -10.57
N PHE A 550 0.63 27.59 -9.79
CA PHE A 550 -0.57 27.86 -9.01
C PHE A 550 -0.98 29.34 -9.14
N ASN A 551 -2.25 29.62 -8.84
CA ASN A 551 -2.82 30.96 -8.92
C ASN A 551 -3.20 31.46 -7.53
N VAL A 552 -2.99 32.76 -7.31
CA VAL A 552 -3.64 33.48 -6.21
C VAL A 552 -5.03 33.89 -6.69
N GLU A 553 -6.06 33.25 -6.19
CA GLU A 553 -7.46 33.44 -6.60
C GLU A 553 -8.12 34.61 -5.86
N TYR A 554 -9.17 35.15 -6.47
CA TYR A 554 -10.09 36.07 -5.79
C TYR A 554 -10.95 35.29 -4.78
N SER A 555 -11.26 35.90 -3.63
CA SER A 555 -12.13 35.29 -2.61
C SER A 555 -13.61 35.55 -2.89
N PRO A 556 -14.48 34.54 -2.80
CA PRO A 556 -15.93 34.74 -2.72
C PRO A 556 -16.33 35.27 -1.33
N GLU A 557 -17.56 35.78 -1.21
CA GLU A 557 -18.17 36.16 0.07
C GLU A 557 -19.65 35.75 0.02
N ILE A 558 -20.12 34.89 0.91
CA ILE A 558 -21.49 34.36 0.87
C ILE A 558 -22.48 35.24 1.66
N ALA A 559 -23.67 35.44 1.11
CA ALA A 559 -24.83 35.93 1.86
C ALA A 559 -26.07 35.08 1.59
N VAL A 560 -26.82 34.73 2.63
CA VAL A 560 -28.02 33.87 2.52
C VAL A 560 -29.26 34.58 3.05
N SER A 561 -30.37 34.49 2.32
CA SER A 561 -31.67 35.02 2.77
C SER A 561 -32.87 34.17 2.27
N PRO A 562 -33.96 34.03 3.04
CA PRO A 562 -34.10 34.41 4.45
C PRO A 562 -33.24 33.52 5.36
N LEU A 563 -32.99 33.98 6.59
CA LEU A 563 -32.20 33.20 7.58
C LEU A 563 -32.99 32.06 8.22
N SER A 564 -34.31 31.97 7.98
CA SER A 564 -35.18 30.88 8.43
C SER A 564 -36.51 30.88 7.66
N ILE A 565 -37.14 29.71 7.52
CA ILE A 565 -38.47 29.53 6.91
C ILE A 565 -39.43 28.94 7.95
N SER A 566 -40.68 29.41 8.01
CA SER A 566 -41.70 28.87 8.92
C SER A 566 -43.10 28.92 8.31
N HIS A 567 -43.80 27.78 8.33
CA HIS A 567 -45.17 27.64 7.82
C HIS A 567 -46.10 26.90 8.77
N THR A 568 -47.40 27.13 8.64
CA THR A 568 -48.47 26.34 9.28
C THR A 568 -49.43 25.86 8.20
N LEU A 569 -49.60 24.55 8.06
CA LEU A 569 -50.44 23.91 7.04
C LEU A 569 -51.47 22.97 7.69
N PRO A 570 -52.71 22.90 7.21
CA PRO A 570 -53.61 21.77 7.50
C PRO A 570 -53.00 20.45 7.00
N ALA A 571 -53.37 19.30 7.58
CA ALA A 571 -52.95 17.99 7.04
C ALA A 571 -53.34 17.83 5.55
N ASN A 572 -52.50 17.19 4.74
CA ASN A 572 -52.70 17.02 3.29
C ASN A 572 -52.66 18.31 2.43
N ASP A 573 -51.87 19.30 2.83
CA ASP A 573 -51.64 20.54 2.08
C ASP A 573 -50.16 20.68 1.67
N SER A 574 -49.84 21.70 0.87
CA SER A 574 -48.47 22.02 0.48
C SER A 574 -48.28 23.50 0.14
N THR A 575 -47.06 24.00 0.34
CA THR A 575 -46.65 25.35 -0.02
C THR A 575 -45.23 25.34 -0.59
N THR A 576 -44.80 26.47 -1.13
CA THR A 576 -43.44 26.68 -1.62
C THR A 576 -42.84 27.95 -1.04
N ASP A 577 -41.55 27.93 -0.73
CA ASP A 577 -40.75 29.08 -0.31
C ASP A 577 -39.41 29.11 -1.07
N GLU A 578 -38.56 30.10 -0.83
CA GLU A 578 -37.26 30.23 -1.52
C GLU A 578 -36.11 30.61 -0.57
N ILE A 579 -34.92 30.07 -0.84
CA ILE A 579 -33.65 30.47 -0.25
C ILE A 579 -32.80 31.08 -1.37
N ILE A 580 -32.32 32.29 -1.17
CA ILE A 580 -31.45 33.03 -2.06
C ILE A 580 -30.03 33.00 -1.49
N ILE A 581 -29.10 32.48 -2.28
CA ILE A 581 -27.67 32.45 -1.99
C ILE A 581 -27.01 33.48 -2.89
N GLU A 582 -26.31 34.45 -2.33
CA GLU A 582 -25.64 35.54 -3.04
C GLU A 582 -24.12 35.44 -2.87
N ASN A 583 -23.37 35.87 -3.88
CA ASN A 583 -21.93 36.05 -3.81
C ASN A 583 -21.60 37.55 -3.85
N THR A 584 -21.22 38.12 -2.71
CA THR A 584 -20.81 39.53 -2.59
C THR A 584 -19.31 39.75 -2.82
N GLY A 585 -18.53 38.66 -2.93
CA GLY A 585 -17.09 38.69 -3.16
C GLY A 585 -16.69 38.80 -4.64
N GLU A 586 -15.39 38.73 -4.90
CA GLU A 586 -14.80 38.85 -6.25
C GLU A 586 -14.48 37.49 -6.91
N GLY A 587 -14.44 36.41 -6.11
CA GLY A 587 -14.24 35.03 -6.57
C GLY A 587 -15.53 34.35 -7.04
N PHE A 588 -15.44 33.11 -7.53
CA PHE A 588 -16.62 32.25 -7.73
C PHE A 588 -17.00 31.59 -6.40
N LEU A 589 -18.26 31.74 -5.99
CA LEU A 589 -18.81 31.07 -4.82
C LEU A 589 -19.39 29.73 -5.27
N ASP A 590 -18.72 28.64 -4.91
CA ASP A 590 -19.22 27.29 -5.11
C ASP A 590 -19.87 26.83 -3.79
N TYR A 591 -21.08 26.30 -3.87
CA TYR A 591 -21.81 25.84 -2.69
C TYR A 591 -22.47 24.48 -2.92
N THR A 592 -22.65 23.74 -1.83
CA THR A 592 -23.46 22.54 -1.73
C THR A 592 -24.50 22.72 -0.64
N ILE A 593 -25.62 22.03 -0.77
CA ILE A 593 -26.73 22.08 0.17
C ILE A 593 -27.00 20.66 0.65
N ASP A 594 -27.00 20.50 1.97
CA ASP A 594 -27.51 19.32 2.64
C ASP A 594 -28.77 19.69 3.41
N VAL A 595 -29.64 18.72 3.63
CA VAL A 595 -30.79 18.88 4.52
C VAL A 595 -30.51 18.04 5.75
N GLU A 596 -30.24 18.70 6.86
CA GLU A 596 -30.30 18.03 8.15
C GLU A 596 -31.77 17.70 8.40
N MET A 597 -32.15 16.46 8.10
CA MET A 597 -33.38 15.88 8.62
C MET A 597 -33.15 15.74 10.13
N LEU A 598 -33.37 16.83 10.86
CA LEU A 598 -33.67 16.74 12.28
C LEU A 598 -34.81 15.74 12.35
N ILE A 599 -34.54 14.58 12.93
CA ILE A 599 -35.46 13.47 13.17
C ILE A 599 -36.86 14.06 13.24
N ALA A 600 -37.67 13.80 12.21
CA ALA A 600 -39.03 14.31 12.19
C ALA A 600 -39.65 13.90 13.52
N VAL A 601 -40.08 14.90 14.31
CA VAL A 601 -40.74 14.71 15.59
C VAL A 601 -41.94 13.81 15.30
N ASN A 602 -41.78 12.51 15.47
CA ASN A 602 -42.87 11.57 15.39
C ASN A 602 -43.37 11.48 16.83
N PRO A 603 -44.49 12.15 17.18
CA PRO A 603 -44.91 12.26 18.58
C PRO A 603 -45.12 10.90 19.23
N PHE A 604 -45.43 9.88 18.43
CA PHE A 604 -45.51 8.50 18.88
C PHE A 604 -44.13 7.95 19.27
N TYR A 605 -43.13 7.97 18.38
CA TYR A 605 -41.78 7.49 18.72
C TYR A 605 -41.08 8.36 19.77
N ASP A 606 -41.33 9.66 19.82
CA ASP A 606 -40.85 10.53 20.88
C ASP A 606 -41.45 10.16 22.24
N SER A 607 -42.72 9.75 22.26
CA SER A 607 -43.35 9.25 23.49
C SER A 607 -42.74 7.94 23.96
N LEU A 608 -42.33 7.06 23.02
CA LEU A 608 -41.59 5.84 23.33
C LEU A 608 -40.18 6.15 23.82
N ALA A 609 -39.47 7.07 23.17
CA ALA A 609 -38.15 7.53 23.58
C ALA A 609 -38.17 8.13 24.99
N ALA A 610 -39.16 9.00 25.27
CA ALA A 610 -39.35 9.60 26.59
C ALA A 610 -39.73 8.57 27.68
N ALA A 611 -40.32 7.43 27.29
CA ALA A 611 -40.65 6.31 28.16
C ALA A 611 -39.52 5.27 28.28
N ASP A 612 -38.36 5.49 27.65
CA ASP A 612 -37.25 4.53 27.55
C ASP A 612 -37.69 3.20 26.92
N LEU A 613 -38.46 3.25 25.83
CA LEU A 613 -38.97 2.08 25.11
C LEU A 613 -38.30 1.85 23.74
N LEU A 614 -37.33 2.68 23.36
CA LEU A 614 -36.57 2.52 22.11
C LEU A 614 -35.18 1.94 22.38
N ALA A 615 -34.82 0.91 21.62
CA ALA A 615 -33.44 0.47 21.48
C ALA A 615 -32.63 1.49 20.65
N PRO A 616 -31.32 1.67 20.94
CA PRO A 616 -30.46 2.54 20.13
C PRO A 616 -30.29 1.97 18.72
N ALA A 617 -30.14 2.84 17.71
CA ALA A 617 -29.90 2.44 16.32
C ALA A 617 -28.59 1.66 16.15
N THR A 618 -27.51 2.11 16.81
CA THR A 618 -26.22 1.42 16.84
C THR A 618 -25.97 0.83 18.22
N ARG A 619 -25.65 -0.47 18.28
CA ARG A 619 -25.30 -1.16 19.53
C ARG A 619 -23.79 -1.29 19.65
N VAL A 620 -23.27 -1.05 20.84
CA VAL A 620 -21.86 -1.31 21.18
C VAL A 620 -21.79 -2.64 21.88
N TYR A 621 -21.12 -3.63 21.28
CA TYR A 621 -20.99 -4.99 21.81
C TYR A 621 -20.06 -5.09 23.03
N PRO A 622 -20.29 -6.05 23.94
CA PRO A 622 -19.58 -6.10 25.21
C PRO A 622 -18.16 -6.65 25.03
N GLU A 623 -17.30 -6.38 26.02
CA GLU A 623 -15.93 -6.88 26.05
C GLU A 623 -15.91 -8.42 26.00
N GLY A 624 -15.30 -8.99 24.94
CA GLY A 624 -15.29 -10.44 24.67
C GLY A 624 -16.11 -10.88 23.46
N PHE A 625 -16.85 -9.97 22.81
CA PHE A 625 -17.38 -10.19 21.46
C PHE A 625 -16.20 -10.27 20.48
N ASP A 626 -16.11 -11.37 19.72
CA ASP A 626 -14.98 -11.59 18.81
C ASP A 626 -15.26 -10.97 17.44
N ASP A 627 -14.84 -9.72 17.27
CA ASP A 627 -14.94 -8.99 16.00
C ASP A 627 -14.11 -9.62 14.86
N ASN A 628 -13.17 -10.52 15.17
CA ASN A 628 -12.33 -11.22 14.20
C ASN A 628 -12.81 -12.66 13.92
N TYR A 629 -14.03 -13.00 14.34
CA TYR A 629 -14.60 -14.31 14.09
C TYR A 629 -14.59 -14.65 12.59
N ILE A 630 -13.94 -15.78 12.27
CA ILE A 630 -13.90 -16.31 10.91
C ILE A 630 -15.02 -17.33 10.78
N ASP A 631 -16.04 -16.97 10.00
CA ASP A 631 -17.16 -17.85 9.72
C ASP A 631 -16.75 -19.07 8.87
N VAL A 632 -16.88 -20.26 9.45
CA VAL A 632 -16.57 -21.55 8.82
C VAL A 632 -17.86 -22.30 8.57
N LYS A 633 -18.16 -22.56 7.29
CA LYS A 633 -19.43 -23.19 6.87
C LYS A 633 -19.71 -24.49 7.61
N GLY A 634 -20.92 -24.61 8.15
CA GLY A 634 -21.39 -25.77 8.90
C GLY A 634 -20.89 -25.88 10.34
N LEU A 635 -20.19 -24.87 10.87
CA LEU A 635 -19.91 -24.74 12.30
C LEU A 635 -20.85 -23.70 12.92
N GLU A 636 -21.32 -23.98 14.14
CA GLU A 636 -22.11 -23.02 14.92
C GLU A 636 -21.29 -21.77 15.28
N ASP A 637 -21.90 -20.60 15.15
CA ASP A 637 -21.33 -19.35 15.61
C ASP A 637 -21.40 -19.28 17.14
N TYR A 638 -20.25 -19.28 17.81
CA TYR A 638 -20.21 -19.28 19.28
C TYR A 638 -20.49 -17.90 19.89
N ARG A 639 -20.52 -16.84 19.07
CA ARG A 639 -20.77 -15.50 19.54
C ARG A 639 -22.23 -15.37 19.96
N ILE A 640 -22.47 -14.55 20.97
CA ILE A 640 -23.80 -14.29 21.50
C ILE A 640 -23.99 -12.78 21.49
N GLY A 641 -25.03 -12.33 20.79
CA GLY A 641 -25.40 -10.93 20.76
C GLY A 641 -26.24 -10.50 21.97
N TYR A 642 -26.74 -9.27 21.92
CA TYR A 642 -27.56 -8.74 23.01
C TYR A 642 -28.95 -9.35 23.03
N THR A 643 -29.49 -9.53 24.23
CA THR A 643 -30.93 -9.77 24.38
C THR A 643 -31.70 -8.55 23.88
N VAL A 644 -32.69 -8.78 23.02
CA VAL A 644 -33.63 -7.76 22.57
C VAL A 644 -34.67 -7.57 23.69
N ASP A 645 -34.54 -6.49 24.45
CA ASP A 645 -35.38 -6.18 25.63
C ASP A 645 -36.37 -5.03 25.39
N LYS A 646 -36.31 -4.42 24.21
CA LYS A 646 -37.24 -3.40 23.72
C LYS A 646 -37.90 -3.90 22.44
N ASN A 647 -39.15 -3.50 22.24
CA ASN A 647 -40.00 -3.91 21.12
C ASN A 647 -40.06 -2.84 20.01
N ALA A 648 -39.16 -1.85 20.08
CA ALA A 648 -38.99 -0.78 19.10
C ALA A 648 -37.57 -0.21 19.20
N GLY A 649 -37.08 0.45 18.15
CA GLY A 649 -35.75 1.08 18.13
C GLY A 649 -35.57 2.12 17.03
N GLY A 650 -34.42 2.81 17.10
CA GLY A 650 -34.11 3.98 16.27
C GLY A 650 -34.27 5.32 17.02
N PRO A 651 -34.22 6.46 16.31
CA PRO A 651 -34.00 6.55 14.88
C PRO A 651 -32.53 6.26 14.52
N ASP A 652 -32.27 5.77 13.32
CA ASP A 652 -30.94 5.87 12.71
C ASP A 652 -30.65 7.31 12.22
N LEU A 653 -29.47 7.58 11.67
CA LEU A 653 -29.09 8.93 11.19
C LEU A 653 -29.96 9.38 10.02
N PHE A 654 -30.54 8.44 9.28
CA PHE A 654 -31.50 8.74 8.21
C PHE A 654 -32.92 8.92 8.72
N GLY A 655 -33.22 8.63 9.99
CA GLY A 655 -34.52 8.83 10.62
C GLY A 655 -35.46 7.64 10.58
N TYR A 656 -34.99 6.44 10.19
CA TYR A 656 -35.81 5.23 10.24
C TYR A 656 -36.02 4.77 11.67
N TYR A 657 -37.19 4.21 11.95
CA TYR A 657 -37.50 3.48 13.19
C TYR A 657 -37.90 2.05 12.89
N TRP A 658 -37.77 1.14 13.87
CA TRP A 658 -38.43 -0.16 13.83
C TRP A 658 -39.35 -0.34 15.04
N ILE A 659 -40.41 -1.13 14.86
CA ILE A 659 -41.36 -1.49 15.92
C ILE A 659 -41.98 -2.87 15.64
N ASP A 660 -42.11 -3.69 16.67
CA ASP A 660 -42.73 -5.02 16.56
C ASP A 660 -44.17 -5.07 17.07
N SER A 661 -44.84 -6.18 16.79
CA SER A 661 -46.26 -6.40 17.13
C SER A 661 -46.56 -6.54 18.62
N ASP A 662 -45.55 -6.77 19.47
CA ASP A 662 -45.72 -6.82 20.92
C ASP A 662 -45.66 -5.42 21.56
N GLN A 663 -45.13 -4.42 20.86
CA GLN A 663 -45.20 -3.02 21.28
C GLN A 663 -46.60 -2.45 21.06
N ASN A 664 -47.12 -1.74 22.07
CA ASN A 664 -48.38 -1.01 21.90
C ASN A 664 -48.21 0.09 20.84
N GLY A 665 -49.00 0.02 19.76
CA GLY A 665 -48.88 0.89 18.58
C GLY A 665 -48.04 0.29 17.43
N GLY A 666 -47.49 -0.91 17.62
CA GLY A 666 -46.79 -1.66 16.59
C GLY A 666 -47.70 -2.26 15.52
N PRO A 667 -47.12 -2.92 14.50
CA PRO A 667 -47.86 -3.57 13.43
C PRO A 667 -48.75 -4.70 13.96
N VAL A 668 -49.85 -4.96 13.26
CA VAL A 668 -50.66 -6.16 13.51
C VAL A 668 -50.14 -7.27 12.60
N PHE A 669 -49.78 -8.42 13.18
CA PHE A 669 -49.50 -9.61 12.37
C PHE A 669 -50.74 -10.01 11.57
N SER A 670 -50.58 -10.08 10.26
CA SER A 670 -51.62 -10.36 9.27
C SER A 670 -50.98 -11.00 8.05
N TRP A 671 -50.85 -12.33 8.08
CA TRP A 671 -50.27 -13.13 7.00
C TRP A 671 -50.99 -12.98 5.65
N MET A 672 -50.23 -12.70 4.59
CA MET A 672 -50.74 -12.64 3.21
C MET A 672 -50.28 -13.86 2.40
N ASP A 673 -51.13 -14.89 2.33
CA ASP A 673 -50.80 -16.08 1.54
C ASP A 673 -50.94 -15.82 0.03
N ILE A 674 -49.80 -15.58 -0.62
CA ILE A 674 -49.66 -15.40 -2.07
C ILE A 674 -49.20 -16.68 -2.79
N SER A 675 -49.11 -17.82 -2.11
CA SER A 675 -48.63 -19.08 -2.72
C SER A 675 -49.49 -19.56 -3.92
N ALA A 676 -50.74 -19.11 -4.00
CA ALA A 676 -51.65 -19.42 -5.10
C ALA A 676 -51.79 -18.30 -6.15
N THR A 677 -51.41 -17.05 -5.82
CA THR A 677 -51.66 -15.86 -6.65
C THR A 677 -50.39 -15.15 -7.12
N GLY A 678 -49.29 -15.31 -6.39
CA GLY A 678 -47.99 -14.75 -6.70
C GLY A 678 -47.26 -15.51 -7.81
N THR A 679 -46.23 -14.87 -8.33
CA THR A 679 -45.27 -15.48 -9.26
C THR A 679 -44.31 -16.35 -8.46
N ASP A 680 -44.19 -17.62 -8.83
CA ASP A 680 -43.17 -18.51 -8.28
C ASP A 680 -41.78 -18.10 -8.82
N ILE A 681 -40.93 -17.63 -7.90
CA ILE A 681 -39.55 -17.22 -8.18
C ILE A 681 -38.53 -18.18 -7.56
N THR A 682 -38.97 -19.35 -7.11
CA THR A 682 -38.12 -20.40 -6.51
C THR A 682 -37.02 -20.84 -7.48
N ALA A 683 -37.31 -20.85 -8.78
CA ALA A 683 -36.36 -21.22 -9.82
C ALA A 683 -35.20 -20.21 -9.89
N GLY A 684 -34.07 -20.59 -9.31
CA GLY A 684 -32.86 -19.77 -9.27
C GLY A 684 -32.22 -19.68 -7.90
N PHE A 685 -32.94 -20.04 -6.83
CA PHE A 685 -32.34 -20.21 -5.51
C PHE A 685 -31.56 -21.52 -5.43
N ASP A 686 -30.37 -21.44 -4.85
CA ASP A 686 -29.44 -22.53 -4.56
C ASP A 686 -28.71 -22.18 -3.24
N ASP A 687 -27.87 -23.07 -2.74
CA ASP A 687 -27.00 -22.80 -1.60
C ASP A 687 -25.98 -21.68 -1.94
N ASP A 688 -25.79 -20.73 -1.02
CA ASP A 688 -24.90 -19.56 -1.17
C ASP A 688 -25.02 -18.80 -2.50
N ASN A 689 -26.24 -18.40 -2.88
CA ASN A 689 -26.48 -17.65 -4.10
C ASN A 689 -27.44 -16.46 -3.94
N PHE A 690 -27.77 -15.82 -5.06
CA PHE A 690 -28.86 -14.85 -5.12
C PHE A 690 -29.55 -14.94 -6.48
N THR A 691 -30.79 -14.47 -6.56
CA THR A 691 -31.61 -14.43 -7.78
C THR A 691 -32.25 -13.05 -7.98
N GLY A 692 -32.62 -12.73 -9.22
CA GLY A 692 -33.12 -11.42 -9.64
C GLY A 692 -32.44 -10.89 -10.92
N PRO A 693 -32.68 -9.62 -11.29
CA PRO A 693 -33.54 -8.66 -10.60
C PRO A 693 -35.04 -8.99 -10.75
N PHE A 694 -35.82 -8.67 -9.73
CA PHE A 694 -37.29 -8.73 -9.77
C PHE A 694 -37.91 -7.34 -9.68
N GLU A 695 -39.00 -7.10 -10.39
CA GLU A 695 -39.67 -5.79 -10.49
C GLU A 695 -40.54 -5.50 -9.26
N ILE A 696 -40.22 -4.45 -8.50
CA ILE A 696 -41.00 -4.04 -7.33
C ILE A 696 -42.42 -3.58 -7.73
N GLY A 697 -42.56 -3.02 -8.93
CA GLY A 697 -43.85 -2.54 -9.48
C GLY A 697 -44.17 -1.08 -9.17
N PHE A 698 -43.33 -0.41 -8.37
CA PHE A 698 -43.35 1.03 -8.08
C PHE A 698 -41.93 1.49 -7.74
N THR A 699 -41.75 2.81 -7.61
CA THR A 699 -40.50 3.38 -7.12
C THR A 699 -40.48 3.28 -5.60
N PHE A 700 -39.64 2.40 -5.06
CA PHE A 700 -39.47 2.16 -3.64
C PHE A 700 -38.36 3.06 -3.07
N PRO A 701 -38.67 4.00 -2.18
CA PRO A 701 -37.66 4.82 -1.52
C PRO A 701 -37.02 4.05 -0.36
N PHE A 702 -35.70 3.93 -0.37
CA PHE A 702 -34.94 3.26 0.69
C PHE A 702 -33.65 4.03 0.94
N TYR A 703 -33.48 4.52 2.18
CA TYR A 703 -32.49 5.54 2.52
C TYR A 703 -32.50 6.72 1.53
N ASP A 704 -31.36 7.09 0.96
CA ASP A 704 -31.20 8.21 0.01
C ASP A 704 -31.46 7.82 -1.46
N ASP A 705 -31.81 6.57 -1.72
CA ASP A 705 -31.99 6.06 -3.07
C ASP A 705 -33.42 5.59 -3.35
N ASN A 706 -33.69 5.44 -4.65
CA ASN A 706 -34.96 4.95 -5.16
C ASN A 706 -34.73 3.71 -6.01
N TYR A 707 -35.42 2.62 -5.67
CA TYR A 707 -35.27 1.34 -6.32
C TYR A 707 -36.56 0.93 -7.03
N THR A 708 -36.41 0.32 -8.20
CA THR A 708 -37.55 -0.27 -8.95
C THR A 708 -37.42 -1.79 -9.05
N GLN A 709 -36.27 -2.33 -8.63
CA GLN A 709 -35.95 -3.74 -8.68
C GLN A 709 -35.24 -4.15 -7.40
N PHE A 710 -35.33 -5.42 -7.04
CA PHE A 710 -34.56 -6.04 -5.96
C PHE A 710 -33.95 -7.38 -6.39
N TYR A 711 -33.00 -7.85 -5.60
CA TYR A 711 -32.42 -9.19 -5.68
C TYR A 711 -32.68 -9.92 -4.36
N ALA A 712 -32.86 -11.24 -4.41
CA ALA A 712 -33.07 -12.06 -3.22
C ALA A 712 -31.88 -13.01 -3.04
N GLY A 713 -31.16 -12.87 -1.93
CA GLY A 713 -30.11 -13.79 -1.49
C GLY A 713 -30.70 -15.05 -0.86
N SER A 714 -30.06 -16.20 -1.10
CA SER A 714 -30.49 -17.48 -0.52
C SER A 714 -30.41 -17.49 1.01
N ASN A 715 -29.52 -16.69 1.57
CA ASN A 715 -29.17 -16.58 2.99
C ASN A 715 -29.96 -15.48 3.72
N GLY A 716 -31.20 -15.22 3.30
CA GLY A 716 -32.15 -14.37 4.03
C GLY A 716 -31.96 -12.86 3.90
N LEU A 717 -31.35 -12.43 2.80
CA LEU A 717 -31.19 -11.03 2.41
C LEU A 717 -32.07 -10.67 1.21
N ILE A 718 -32.68 -9.48 1.23
CA ILE A 718 -33.20 -8.80 0.04
C ILE A 718 -32.30 -7.59 -0.22
N GLY A 719 -31.64 -7.54 -1.37
CA GLY A 719 -30.63 -6.53 -1.69
C GLY A 719 -31.01 -5.65 -2.86
N PHE A 720 -30.53 -4.41 -2.82
CA PHE A 720 -30.59 -3.46 -3.93
C PHE A 720 -29.24 -3.27 -4.63
N ASP A 721 -28.17 -3.83 -4.04
CA ASP A 721 -26.89 -4.16 -4.67
C ASP A 721 -26.71 -5.69 -4.69
N THR A 722 -25.92 -6.20 -5.63
CA THR A 722 -25.59 -7.63 -5.75
C THR A 722 -24.27 -8.02 -5.08
N THR A 723 -23.46 -7.03 -4.67
CA THR A 723 -22.14 -7.23 -4.09
C THR A 723 -22.24 -8.03 -2.80
N ASN A 724 -21.74 -9.26 -2.84
CA ASN A 724 -21.75 -10.21 -1.72
C ASN A 724 -23.15 -10.57 -1.16
N LEU A 725 -24.23 -10.37 -1.92
CA LEU A 725 -25.61 -10.64 -1.47
C LEU A 725 -25.89 -12.13 -1.17
N LYS A 726 -25.02 -13.03 -1.62
CA LYS A 726 -25.04 -14.46 -1.30
C LYS A 726 -24.46 -14.82 0.07
N SER A 727 -23.92 -13.85 0.81
CA SER A 727 -23.18 -14.13 2.05
C SER A 727 -24.08 -14.80 3.08
N ARG A 728 -23.62 -15.90 3.68
CA ARG A 728 -24.14 -16.45 4.94
C ARG A 728 -23.47 -15.84 6.18
N THR A 729 -22.36 -15.13 5.97
CA THR A 729 -21.56 -14.54 7.04
C THR A 729 -22.21 -13.24 7.49
N LYS A 730 -23.10 -13.35 8.48
CA LYS A 730 -23.75 -12.21 9.13
C LYS A 730 -22.77 -11.38 9.97
N VAL A 731 -23.02 -10.08 10.01
CA VAL A 731 -22.32 -9.09 10.83
C VAL A 731 -23.33 -8.23 11.59
N ALA A 732 -22.88 -7.52 12.62
CA ALA A 732 -23.69 -6.50 13.28
C ALA A 732 -24.06 -5.39 12.29
N ILE A 733 -25.25 -4.80 12.46
CA ILE A 733 -25.75 -3.73 11.58
C ILE A 733 -25.68 -2.39 12.35
N PRO A 734 -25.11 -1.31 11.76
CA PRO A 734 -24.49 -1.26 10.45
C PRO A 734 -23.04 -1.79 10.42
N SER A 735 -22.56 -2.17 9.23
CA SER A 735 -21.19 -2.56 8.94
C SER A 735 -20.70 -1.98 7.62
N GLY A 736 -19.51 -1.38 7.60
CA GLY A 736 -18.89 -0.92 6.35
C GLY A 736 -18.43 -2.04 5.40
N ASN A 737 -18.64 -3.31 5.77
CA ASN A 737 -18.27 -4.48 4.99
C ASN A 737 -19.47 -5.00 4.18
N THR A 738 -19.25 -5.28 2.89
CA THR A 738 -20.32 -5.79 2.00
C THR A 738 -20.87 -7.16 2.45
N PRO A 739 -22.17 -7.45 2.25
CA PRO A 739 -23.16 -6.69 1.47
C PRO A 739 -23.67 -5.42 2.16
N ASN A 740 -24.09 -4.42 1.37
CA ASN A 740 -24.74 -3.18 1.82
C ASN A 740 -26.06 -2.99 1.03
N ALA A 741 -26.86 -1.96 1.33
CA ALA A 741 -28.17 -1.68 0.70
C ALA A 741 -29.10 -2.89 0.74
N PHE A 742 -29.42 -3.38 1.94
CA PHE A 742 -30.19 -4.62 2.11
C PHE A 742 -31.26 -4.54 3.20
N LEU A 743 -32.21 -5.46 3.09
CA LEU A 743 -33.17 -5.87 4.10
C LEU A 743 -32.80 -7.29 4.57
N ALA A 744 -32.39 -7.44 5.82
CA ALA A 744 -32.09 -8.73 6.44
C ALA A 744 -33.31 -9.22 7.19
N TRP A 745 -34.13 -10.04 6.53
CA TRP A 745 -35.32 -10.63 7.16
C TRP A 745 -34.97 -11.84 8.01
N LEU A 746 -33.90 -12.57 7.66
CA LEU A 746 -33.30 -13.63 8.47
C LEU A 746 -31.90 -13.95 7.93
N TRP A 747 -30.94 -13.05 8.13
CA TRP A 747 -29.60 -13.27 7.57
C TRP A 747 -28.86 -14.37 8.32
N ASP A 748 -28.76 -15.54 7.71
CA ASP A 748 -28.12 -16.75 8.26
C ASP A 748 -27.67 -17.73 7.16
N ASP A 749 -27.09 -18.87 7.53
CA ASP A 749 -26.74 -19.97 6.60
C ASP A 749 -27.99 -20.80 6.25
N LEU A 750 -28.65 -20.47 5.14
CA LEU A 750 -29.89 -21.08 4.68
C LEU A 750 -29.71 -21.76 3.32
N ASP A 751 -30.41 -22.87 3.11
CA ASP A 751 -30.29 -23.65 1.87
C ASP A 751 -31.63 -24.25 1.44
N ILE A 752 -32.33 -23.57 0.52
CA ILE A 752 -33.60 -24.06 -0.03
C ILE A 752 -33.50 -25.45 -0.68
N THR A 753 -32.30 -25.89 -1.06
CA THR A 753 -32.04 -27.18 -1.70
C THR A 753 -31.78 -28.31 -0.70
N ASN A 754 -31.81 -28.00 0.60
CA ASN A 754 -31.53 -28.95 1.68
C ASN A 754 -32.36 -30.23 1.52
N ILE A 755 -31.67 -31.34 1.29
CA ILE A 755 -32.27 -32.64 1.01
C ILE A 755 -33.10 -33.21 2.17
N ASN A 756 -32.87 -32.75 3.40
CA ASN A 756 -33.63 -33.17 4.57
C ASN A 756 -34.96 -32.41 4.69
N ASN A 757 -35.05 -31.23 4.06
CA ASN A 757 -36.21 -30.35 4.06
C ASN A 757 -36.64 -30.00 2.63
N PRO A 758 -37.03 -31.00 1.81
CA PRO A 758 -37.43 -30.72 0.43
C PRO A 758 -38.76 -29.97 0.40
N GLY A 759 -38.88 -29.00 -0.51
CA GLY A 759 -40.14 -28.29 -0.78
C GLY A 759 -40.20 -26.85 -0.29
N GLY A 760 -39.04 -26.22 -0.04
CA GLY A 760 -38.95 -24.78 0.09
C GLY A 760 -39.37 -24.08 -1.21
N GLN A 761 -40.12 -22.98 -1.08
CA GLN A 761 -40.60 -22.19 -2.21
C GLN A 761 -40.53 -20.70 -1.90
N VAL A 762 -40.36 -19.88 -2.94
CA VAL A 762 -40.38 -18.42 -2.85
C VAL A 762 -41.36 -17.87 -3.87
N PHE A 763 -42.31 -17.08 -3.40
CA PHE A 763 -43.32 -16.41 -4.23
C PHE A 763 -43.19 -14.90 -4.12
N MET A 764 -43.57 -14.20 -5.18
CA MET A 764 -43.59 -12.74 -5.21
C MET A 764 -44.87 -12.22 -5.84
N GLN A 765 -45.46 -11.17 -5.25
CA GLN A 765 -46.62 -10.48 -5.81
C GLN A 765 -46.49 -8.97 -5.60
N SER A 766 -46.77 -8.19 -6.65
CA SER A 766 -46.87 -6.73 -6.56
C SER A 766 -48.19 -6.24 -7.15
N ASP A 767 -48.81 -5.24 -6.51
CA ASP A 767 -50.07 -4.61 -6.94
C ASP A 767 -49.94 -3.11 -7.27
N GLY A 768 -48.71 -2.56 -7.20
CA GLY A 768 -48.41 -1.14 -7.41
C GLY A 768 -48.41 -0.29 -6.14
N GLU A 769 -48.94 -0.80 -5.03
CA GLU A 769 -48.85 -0.18 -3.70
C GLU A 769 -47.99 -1.04 -2.75
N LYS A 770 -48.03 -2.36 -2.90
CA LYS A 770 -47.23 -3.31 -2.11
C LYS A 770 -46.52 -4.32 -2.99
N CYS A 771 -45.32 -4.71 -2.57
CA CYS A 771 -44.56 -5.82 -3.11
C CYS A 771 -44.29 -6.81 -1.97
N ILE A 772 -44.85 -8.02 -2.09
CA ILE A 772 -44.80 -9.08 -1.09
C ILE A 772 -43.89 -10.20 -1.60
N ILE A 773 -42.94 -10.63 -0.77
CA ILE A 773 -42.03 -11.74 -1.02
C ILE A 773 -42.29 -12.78 0.07
N GLN A 774 -42.87 -13.93 -0.29
CA GLN A 774 -43.28 -14.98 0.64
C GLN A 774 -42.32 -16.17 0.53
N PHE A 775 -41.71 -16.54 1.65
CA PHE A 775 -40.86 -17.71 1.83
C PHE A 775 -41.68 -18.82 2.50
N VAL A 776 -41.81 -19.97 1.84
CA VAL A 776 -42.63 -21.10 2.29
C VAL A 776 -41.75 -22.30 2.56
N ASN A 777 -41.84 -22.88 3.76
CA ASN A 777 -41.01 -24.00 4.23
C ASN A 777 -39.52 -23.80 3.92
N TYR A 778 -38.99 -22.60 4.16
CA TYR A 778 -37.61 -22.26 3.87
C TYR A 778 -36.68 -22.85 4.94
N PRO A 779 -35.73 -23.73 4.60
CA PRO A 779 -34.95 -24.45 5.60
C PRO A 779 -33.57 -23.85 5.85
N GLU A 780 -33.03 -24.16 7.01
CA GLU A 780 -31.64 -23.86 7.39
C GLU A 780 -30.65 -24.80 6.69
N TYR A 781 -29.42 -24.35 6.45
CA TYR A 781 -28.36 -25.21 5.94
C TYR A 781 -28.12 -26.38 6.90
N ASN A 782 -28.17 -27.61 6.38
CA ASN A 782 -27.97 -28.83 7.15
C ASN A 782 -28.92 -29.06 8.35
N GLY A 783 -30.06 -28.34 8.41
CA GLY A 783 -31.12 -28.55 9.41
C GLY A 783 -31.74 -29.97 9.36
N ASN A 784 -32.36 -30.40 10.47
CA ASN A 784 -33.04 -31.70 10.52
C ASN A 784 -34.36 -31.66 9.74
N ALA A 785 -34.88 -32.84 9.41
CA ALA A 785 -36.16 -32.94 8.70
C ALA A 785 -37.31 -32.32 9.51
N GLY A 786 -37.96 -31.32 8.93
CA GLY A 786 -39.00 -30.49 9.52
C GLY A 786 -38.53 -29.11 9.99
N ASP A 787 -37.22 -28.83 10.00
CA ASP A 787 -36.65 -27.56 10.47
C ASP A 787 -36.72 -26.51 9.35
N ALA A 788 -37.86 -25.82 9.26
CA ALA A 788 -38.12 -24.79 8.25
C ALA A 788 -38.97 -23.63 8.80
N ILE A 789 -38.90 -22.48 8.12
CA ILE A 789 -39.62 -21.26 8.45
C ILE A 789 -40.59 -20.83 7.34
N ASN A 790 -41.70 -20.21 7.74
CA ASN A 790 -42.60 -19.50 6.84
C ASN A 790 -42.58 -18.00 7.19
N ALA A 791 -42.10 -17.17 6.27
CA ALA A 791 -41.93 -15.74 6.48
C ALA A 791 -42.32 -14.93 5.24
N GLU A 792 -42.56 -13.64 5.40
CA GLU A 792 -42.73 -12.71 4.28
C GLU A 792 -42.05 -11.37 4.53
N VAL A 793 -41.57 -10.75 3.44
CA VAL A 793 -41.08 -9.38 3.39
C VAL A 793 -42.04 -8.56 2.55
N ILE A 794 -42.53 -7.46 3.09
CA ILE A 794 -43.50 -6.58 2.46
C ILE A 794 -42.87 -5.20 2.32
N MET A 795 -42.74 -4.72 1.09
CA MET A 795 -42.34 -3.35 0.77
C MET A 795 -43.57 -2.58 0.31
N GLU A 796 -43.82 -1.41 0.88
CA GLU A 796 -44.92 -0.52 0.49
C GLU A 796 -44.38 0.70 -0.28
N SER A 797 -45.20 1.30 -1.14
CA SER A 797 -44.78 2.40 -2.02
C SER A 797 -44.36 3.69 -1.30
N ASP A 798 -44.73 3.83 -0.02
CA ASP A 798 -44.31 4.94 0.83
C ASP A 798 -42.93 4.73 1.49
N GLY A 799 -42.32 3.55 1.31
CA GLY A 799 -41.05 3.16 1.91
C GLY A 799 -41.19 2.34 3.20
N THR A 800 -42.40 2.09 3.69
CA THR A 800 -42.64 1.20 4.82
C THR A 800 -42.21 -0.23 4.48
N ILE A 801 -41.49 -0.87 5.40
CA ILE A 801 -41.07 -2.27 5.27
C ILE A 801 -41.68 -3.07 6.41
N THR A 802 -42.22 -4.26 6.13
CA THR A 802 -42.68 -5.18 7.17
C THR A 802 -42.13 -6.58 6.96
N PHE A 803 -41.54 -7.17 8.00
CA PHE A 803 -41.22 -8.60 8.07
C PHE A 803 -42.28 -9.31 8.91
N GLN A 804 -42.81 -10.45 8.43
CA GLN A 804 -43.73 -11.27 9.22
C GLN A 804 -43.27 -12.72 9.26
N TYR A 805 -43.43 -13.35 10.42
CA TYR A 805 -43.04 -14.75 10.66
C TYR A 805 -44.28 -15.56 11.03
N ASN A 806 -44.83 -16.30 10.08
CA ASN A 806 -46.07 -17.03 10.28
C ASN A 806 -45.91 -18.28 11.13
N SER A 807 -44.81 -19.01 10.92
CA SER A 807 -44.49 -20.19 11.71
C SER A 807 -43.00 -20.52 11.63
N ILE A 808 -42.41 -20.88 12.76
CA ILE A 808 -41.03 -21.30 12.90
C ILE A 808 -41.03 -22.72 13.49
N ALA A 809 -40.43 -23.68 12.79
CA ALA A 809 -40.31 -25.02 13.33
C ALA A 809 -39.49 -25.02 14.63
N ALA A 810 -39.87 -25.86 15.59
CA ALA A 810 -39.24 -25.87 16.92
C ALA A 810 -37.73 -26.23 16.91
N GLY A 811 -37.23 -26.83 15.83
CA GLY A 811 -35.81 -27.15 15.63
C GLY A 811 -35.04 -26.19 14.72
N PHE A 812 -35.69 -25.15 14.17
CA PHE A 812 -35.03 -24.13 13.36
C PHE A 812 -34.25 -23.16 14.26
N ASP A 813 -32.98 -22.88 13.96
CA ASP A 813 -32.19 -21.95 14.75
C ASP A 813 -32.57 -20.49 14.45
N VAL A 814 -33.03 -19.77 15.47
CA VAL A 814 -33.33 -18.33 15.41
C VAL A 814 -32.38 -17.50 16.28
N ALA A 815 -31.43 -18.14 16.95
CA ALA A 815 -30.43 -17.48 17.78
C ALA A 815 -29.18 -17.11 16.98
N SER A 816 -29.00 -17.66 15.78
CA SER A 816 -27.84 -17.44 14.92
C SER A 816 -28.02 -16.22 13.98
N CYS A 817 -29.24 -15.86 13.60
CA CYS A 817 -29.47 -14.89 12.53
C CYS A 817 -29.17 -13.42 12.87
N ALA A 818 -29.07 -12.59 11.83
CA ALA A 818 -29.21 -11.13 11.92
C ALA A 818 -30.52 -10.65 11.27
N VAL A 819 -31.16 -9.64 11.86
CA VAL A 819 -32.41 -9.02 11.40
C VAL A 819 -32.27 -7.51 11.45
N GLY A 820 -32.52 -6.83 10.34
CA GLY A 820 -32.36 -5.37 10.25
C GLY A 820 -32.38 -4.83 8.83
N ILE A 821 -32.03 -3.55 8.70
CA ILE A 821 -31.88 -2.85 7.42
C ILE A 821 -30.61 -2.01 7.41
N GLU A 822 -29.98 -1.84 6.25
CA GLU A 822 -28.73 -1.09 6.13
C GLU A 822 -28.66 -0.26 4.83
N ASN A 823 -28.06 0.92 4.93
CA ASN A 823 -27.89 1.84 3.81
C ASN A 823 -26.83 1.36 2.78
N GLN A 824 -26.69 2.08 1.67
CA GLN A 824 -25.77 1.73 0.58
C GLN A 824 -24.28 1.76 1.00
N GLY A 825 -23.94 2.62 1.95
CA GLY A 825 -22.56 2.79 2.40
C GLY A 825 -22.10 1.79 3.46
N GLY A 826 -23.02 1.04 4.08
CA GLY A 826 -22.73 0.30 5.31
C GLY A 826 -22.39 1.23 6.49
N THR A 827 -22.73 2.51 6.36
CA THR A 827 -22.38 3.55 7.33
C THR A 827 -23.48 3.81 8.34
N ASP A 828 -24.71 3.38 8.03
CA ASP A 828 -25.88 3.52 8.90
C ASP A 828 -26.92 2.44 8.64
N GLY A 829 -27.73 2.14 9.66
CA GLY A 829 -28.67 1.02 9.63
C GLY A 829 -29.42 0.82 10.96
N LEU A 830 -30.43 -0.04 10.93
CA LEU A 830 -31.18 -0.46 12.11
C LEU A 830 -31.04 -1.96 12.35
N GLU A 831 -30.37 -2.32 13.44
CA GLU A 831 -30.31 -3.69 13.93
C GLU A 831 -31.49 -3.99 14.89
N VAL A 832 -32.28 -4.99 14.54
CA VAL A 832 -33.35 -5.51 15.40
C VAL A 832 -32.80 -6.62 16.30
N ALA A 833 -32.18 -7.62 15.68
CA ALA A 833 -31.59 -8.78 16.35
C ALA A 833 -30.30 -9.19 15.65
N TYR A 834 -29.30 -9.61 16.42
CA TYR A 834 -28.07 -10.21 15.92
C TYR A 834 -27.58 -11.25 16.92
N LEU A 835 -27.40 -12.49 16.48
CA LEU A 835 -26.90 -13.60 17.30
C LEU A 835 -27.69 -13.77 18.63
N THR A 836 -29.02 -13.63 18.56
CA THR A 836 -29.90 -13.62 19.73
C THR A 836 -31.29 -14.18 19.38
N PRO A 837 -31.88 -15.05 20.22
CA PRO A 837 -33.20 -15.60 19.94
C PRO A 837 -34.27 -14.51 20.16
N TYR A 838 -34.82 -14.00 19.07
CA TYR A 838 -35.86 -12.96 19.08
C TYR A 838 -37.12 -13.35 18.29
N LEU A 839 -36.96 -14.06 17.17
CA LEU A 839 -38.06 -14.41 16.28
C LEU A 839 -39.04 -15.42 16.91
N SER A 840 -40.34 -15.26 16.65
CA SER A 840 -41.39 -16.14 17.15
C SER A 840 -42.60 -16.21 16.21
N ASP A 841 -43.44 -17.23 16.38
CA ASP A 841 -44.68 -17.42 15.61
C ASP A 841 -45.63 -16.23 15.77
N GLY A 842 -46.06 -15.66 14.65
CA GLY A 842 -47.00 -14.54 14.62
C GLY A 842 -46.36 -13.18 14.91
N LEU A 843 -45.03 -13.08 14.86
CA LEU A 843 -44.32 -11.80 15.00
C LEU A 843 -44.39 -11.00 13.71
N ALA A 844 -44.66 -9.69 13.82
CA ALA A 844 -44.47 -8.73 12.74
C ALA A 844 -43.54 -7.59 13.19
N ILE A 845 -42.59 -7.21 12.34
CA ILE A 845 -41.63 -6.13 12.56
C ILE A 845 -41.80 -5.13 11.43
N ARG A 846 -42.09 -3.86 11.76
CA ARG A 846 -42.26 -2.79 10.78
C ARG A 846 -41.12 -1.79 10.90
N PHE A 847 -40.55 -1.38 9.77
CA PHE A 847 -39.61 -0.27 9.68
C PHE A 847 -40.35 0.94 9.06
N ASP A 848 -40.39 2.03 9.82
CA ASP A 848 -41.00 3.28 9.41
C ASP A 848 -39.91 4.22 8.89
N ARG A 849 -40.06 4.64 7.63
CA ARG A 849 -39.24 5.70 7.02
C ARG A 849 -39.63 7.07 7.61
N PRO A 850 -38.69 8.01 7.79
CA PRO A 850 -39.05 9.39 8.13
C PRO A 850 -39.97 9.98 7.04
N LYS A 851 -41.02 10.67 7.47
CA LYS A 851 -41.91 11.35 6.53
C LYS A 851 -41.17 12.53 5.88
N GLN A 852 -41.04 12.53 4.56
CA GLN A 852 -40.44 13.65 3.82
C GLN A 852 -41.46 14.78 3.66
N TRP A 853 -41.19 15.91 4.29
CA TRP A 853 -42.07 17.08 4.29
C TRP A 853 -41.42 18.35 3.72
N LEU A 854 -40.10 18.30 3.41
CA LEU A 854 -39.32 19.37 2.81
C LEU A 854 -38.55 18.84 1.60
N ILE A 855 -38.74 19.45 0.43
CA ILE A 855 -38.07 19.10 -0.83
C ILE A 855 -37.39 20.36 -1.38
N LEU A 856 -36.12 20.27 -1.75
CA LEU A 856 -35.38 21.36 -2.38
C LEU A 856 -35.28 21.19 -3.90
N SER A 857 -35.27 22.30 -4.64
CA SER A 857 -35.19 22.26 -6.11
C SER A 857 -33.80 21.94 -6.65
N LYS A 858 -32.76 22.08 -5.83
CA LYS A 858 -31.35 21.84 -6.19
C LYS A 858 -30.49 21.73 -4.92
N PHE A 859 -29.31 21.11 -5.06
CA PHE A 859 -28.42 20.81 -3.95
C PHE A 859 -26.99 21.34 -4.12
N SER A 860 -26.70 22.09 -5.19
CA SER A 860 -25.40 22.74 -5.40
C SER A 860 -25.50 23.82 -6.46
N GLY A 861 -24.48 24.67 -6.52
CA GLY A 861 -24.34 25.69 -7.54
C GLY A 861 -23.00 26.41 -7.51
N SER A 862 -22.79 27.25 -8.53
CA SER A 862 -21.62 28.13 -8.64
C SER A 862 -22.09 29.52 -9.05
N ILE A 863 -21.72 30.53 -8.26
CA ILE A 863 -22.21 31.90 -8.38
C ILE A 863 -21.03 32.81 -8.67
N GLY A 864 -21.06 33.49 -9.82
CA GLY A 864 -20.08 34.53 -10.14
C GLY A 864 -20.22 35.77 -9.25
N ALA A 865 -19.17 36.58 -9.18
CA ALA A 865 -19.14 37.80 -8.38
C ALA A 865 -20.36 38.72 -8.61
N GLY A 866 -21.03 39.12 -7.53
CA GLY A 866 -22.19 40.00 -7.53
C GLY A 866 -23.49 39.38 -8.06
N LEU A 867 -23.52 38.05 -8.25
CA LEU A 867 -24.72 37.32 -8.67
C LEU A 867 -25.36 36.59 -7.49
N ALA A 868 -26.55 36.06 -7.73
CA ALA A 868 -27.33 35.30 -6.78
C ALA A 868 -27.93 34.06 -7.46
N ASP A 869 -28.27 33.06 -6.64
CA ASP A 869 -28.86 31.81 -7.08
C ASP A 869 -29.99 31.39 -6.13
N THR A 870 -31.12 30.95 -6.68
CA THR A 870 -32.37 30.71 -5.93
C THR A 870 -32.64 29.21 -5.79
N VAL A 871 -32.88 28.73 -4.57
CA VAL A 871 -33.30 27.37 -4.21
C VAL A 871 -34.77 27.42 -3.82
N PHE A 872 -35.65 26.71 -4.52
CA PHE A 872 -37.04 26.60 -4.11
C PHE A 872 -37.21 25.46 -3.10
N CYS A 873 -37.97 25.71 -2.05
CA CYS A 873 -38.31 24.77 -0.99
C CYS A 873 -39.80 24.42 -1.12
N MET A 874 -40.15 23.18 -1.43
CA MET A 874 -41.52 22.69 -1.33
C MET A 874 -41.73 22.07 0.05
N ILE A 875 -42.73 22.56 0.77
CA ILE A 875 -43.08 22.14 2.13
C ILE A 875 -44.46 21.49 2.07
N SER A 876 -44.58 20.24 2.49
CA SER A 876 -45.84 19.48 2.39
C SER A 876 -46.21 18.82 3.70
N SER A 877 -47.49 18.94 4.08
CA SER A 877 -48.11 18.23 5.19
C SER A 877 -48.88 16.98 4.73
N VAL A 878 -48.67 16.53 3.49
CA VAL A 878 -49.22 15.28 2.96
C VAL A 878 -48.64 14.12 3.76
N ASP A 879 -49.52 13.23 4.23
CA ASP A 879 -49.18 12.06 5.04
C ASP A 879 -48.43 12.38 6.35
N LEU A 880 -48.55 13.63 6.84
CA LEU A 880 -48.05 14.07 8.14
C LEU A 880 -49.16 14.09 9.20
N ASP A 881 -48.85 13.59 10.38
CA ASP A 881 -49.67 13.78 11.57
C ASP A 881 -49.64 15.24 12.03
N THR A 882 -50.67 15.67 12.77
CA THR A 882 -50.65 17.00 13.39
C THR A 882 -49.49 17.15 14.36
N GLY A 883 -48.74 18.23 14.27
CA GLY A 883 -47.53 18.39 15.06
C GLY A 883 -46.59 19.46 14.52
N LEU A 884 -45.41 19.56 15.12
CA LEU A 884 -44.34 20.45 14.69
C LEU A 884 -43.23 19.61 14.04
N TYR A 885 -42.83 19.99 12.83
CA TYR A 885 -41.75 19.40 12.06
C TYR A 885 -40.68 20.46 11.84
N ASN A 886 -39.42 20.13 12.12
CA ASN A 886 -38.29 21.07 11.97
C ASN A 886 -37.16 20.40 11.19
N SER A 887 -36.39 21.17 10.43
CA SER A 887 -35.21 20.72 9.67
C SER A 887 -34.26 21.90 9.46
N ASN A 888 -32.97 21.65 9.21
CA ASN A 888 -32.04 22.70 8.78
C ASN A 888 -31.61 22.45 7.33
N VAL A 889 -31.70 23.47 6.48
CA VAL A 889 -31.01 23.48 5.20
C VAL A 889 -29.60 24.00 5.43
N LEU A 890 -28.60 23.15 5.27
CA LEU A 890 -27.19 23.42 5.53
C LEU A 890 -26.49 23.79 4.23
N ILE A 891 -25.98 25.01 4.12
CA ILE A 891 -25.27 25.49 2.92
C ILE A 891 -23.77 25.50 3.21
N SER A 892 -23.05 24.54 2.66
CA SER A 892 -21.57 24.51 2.69
C SER A 892 -21.02 25.25 1.48
N ASN A 893 -19.91 25.97 1.61
CA ASN A 893 -19.37 26.76 0.50
C ASN A 893 -17.85 27.01 0.59
N ASN A 894 -17.28 27.64 -0.45
CA ASN A 894 -15.85 27.90 -0.59
C ASN A 894 -15.41 29.33 -0.14
N ASP A 895 -16.24 30.04 0.62
CA ASP A 895 -15.83 31.26 1.34
C ASP A 895 -14.74 30.92 2.37
N SER A 896 -13.71 31.76 2.39
CA SER A 896 -12.54 31.58 3.24
C SER A 896 -12.75 32.05 4.69
N ASP A 897 -13.83 32.77 5.00
CA ASP A 897 -14.16 33.11 6.39
C ASP A 897 -14.68 31.86 7.12
N PRO A 898 -13.99 31.38 8.17
CA PRO A 898 -14.45 30.22 8.94
C PRO A 898 -15.87 30.37 9.50
N ALA A 899 -16.32 31.59 9.76
CA ALA A 899 -17.68 31.86 10.24
C ALA A 899 -18.76 31.52 9.21
N ASP A 900 -18.39 31.53 7.92
CA ASP A 900 -19.33 31.49 6.80
C ASP A 900 -19.21 30.20 5.99
N THR A 901 -18.32 29.28 6.39
CA THR A 901 -18.10 27.97 5.73
C THR A 901 -19.33 27.05 5.72
N LEU A 902 -20.23 27.20 6.70
CA LEU A 902 -21.47 26.43 6.82
C LEU A 902 -22.61 27.32 7.33
N TRP A 903 -23.62 27.54 6.49
CA TRP A 903 -24.76 28.40 6.82
C TRP A 903 -26.04 27.57 7.05
N PRO A 904 -26.55 27.46 8.29
CA PRO A 904 -27.81 26.80 8.55
C PRO A 904 -29.01 27.74 8.30
N VAL A 905 -29.99 27.27 7.55
CA VAL A 905 -31.31 27.91 7.37
C VAL A 905 -32.37 27.00 8.00
N PRO A 906 -32.83 27.29 9.23
CA PRO A 906 -33.87 26.50 9.88
C PRO A 906 -35.20 26.60 9.14
N VAL A 907 -35.87 25.47 8.95
CA VAL A 907 -37.20 25.32 8.35
C VAL A 907 -38.14 24.70 9.37
N MET A 908 -39.27 25.34 9.64
CA MET A 908 -40.29 24.85 10.58
C MET A 908 -41.65 24.72 9.90
N LEU A 909 -42.32 23.57 10.05
CA LEU A 909 -43.68 23.30 9.61
C LEU A 909 -44.54 22.90 10.81
N THR A 910 -45.62 23.63 11.06
CA THR A 910 -46.68 23.19 11.99
C THR A 910 -47.84 22.59 11.20
N VAL A 911 -48.11 21.30 11.38
CA VAL A 911 -49.28 20.64 10.80
C VAL A 911 -50.45 20.71 11.79
N THR A 912 -51.57 21.27 11.33
CA THR A 912 -52.81 21.33 12.12
C THR A 912 -53.83 20.34 11.60
N ASP A 913 -54.84 20.02 12.42
CA ASP A 913 -56.00 19.26 11.97
C ASP A 913 -56.57 19.88 10.69
N MET A 914 -57.07 19.02 9.80
CA MET A 914 -57.92 19.49 8.71
C MET A 914 -59.09 20.26 9.32
N PRO A 915 -59.39 21.47 8.82
CA PRO A 915 -60.57 22.19 9.29
C PRO A 915 -61.80 21.30 9.08
N SER A 916 -62.75 21.32 10.03
CA SER A 916 -63.96 20.47 9.97
C SER A 916 -64.79 20.68 8.70
N TYR A 917 -64.50 21.75 7.95
CA TYR A 917 -64.96 22.05 6.60
C TYR A 917 -64.10 23.11 5.91
N MET A 918 -64.11 23.14 4.57
CA MET A 918 -63.44 24.19 3.79
C MET A 918 -64.43 25.33 3.48
N CYS A 919 -64.10 26.56 3.84
CA CYS A 919 -65.00 27.69 3.61
C CYS A 919 -65.24 27.91 2.11
N GLY A 920 -66.50 27.83 1.67
CA GLY A 920 -66.87 27.95 0.27
C GLY A 920 -66.90 26.64 -0.53
N ASP A 921 -66.46 25.53 0.05
CA ASP A 921 -66.78 24.17 -0.40
C ASP A 921 -68.15 23.82 0.18
N VAL A 922 -69.19 24.07 -0.59
CA VAL A 922 -70.56 23.97 -0.08
C VAL A 922 -71.12 22.56 -0.23
N ASP A 923 -70.49 21.70 -1.04
CA ASP A 923 -70.93 20.33 -1.23
C ASP A 923 -70.13 19.31 -0.39
N GLY A 924 -69.10 19.77 0.32
CA GLY A 924 -68.33 19.02 1.31
C GLY A 924 -67.31 18.06 0.68
N ASN A 925 -66.90 18.32 -0.56
CA ASN A 925 -65.95 17.48 -1.30
C ASN A 925 -64.47 17.87 -1.10
N LEU A 926 -64.22 18.86 -0.22
CA LEU A 926 -62.92 19.47 0.09
C LEU A 926 -62.26 20.20 -1.07
N SER A 927 -63.05 20.72 -2.02
CA SER A 927 -62.56 21.54 -3.13
C SER A 927 -63.51 22.71 -3.41
N ILE A 928 -62.95 23.92 -3.58
CA ILE A 928 -63.74 25.10 -3.98
C ILE A 928 -63.63 25.28 -5.48
N ASN A 929 -64.73 25.04 -6.20
CA ASN A 929 -64.77 25.14 -7.64
C ASN A 929 -66.14 25.65 -8.15
N LEU A 930 -66.39 25.53 -9.45
CA LEU A 930 -67.65 26.02 -10.03
C LEU A 930 -68.87 25.24 -9.51
N LEU A 931 -68.70 23.97 -9.17
CA LEU A 931 -69.76 23.12 -8.64
C LEU A 931 -70.27 23.68 -7.32
N ASP A 932 -69.42 24.24 -6.49
CA ASP A 932 -69.80 24.93 -5.24
C ASP A 932 -70.66 26.15 -5.50
N VAL A 933 -70.30 26.97 -6.48
CA VAL A 933 -71.14 28.09 -6.91
C VAL A 933 -72.51 27.58 -7.35
N THR A 934 -72.55 26.51 -8.14
CA THR A 934 -73.82 25.94 -8.62
C THR A 934 -74.63 25.28 -7.52
N TYR A 935 -73.98 24.65 -6.55
CA TYR A 935 -74.58 24.01 -5.39
C TYR A 935 -75.20 25.08 -4.48
N LEU A 936 -74.47 26.17 -4.20
CA LEU A 936 -74.95 27.30 -3.41
C LEU A 936 -76.14 28.02 -4.09
N ILE A 937 -76.10 28.22 -5.41
CA ILE A 937 -77.23 28.76 -6.17
C ILE A 937 -78.43 27.80 -6.17
N SER A 938 -78.18 26.49 -6.25
CA SER A 938 -79.20 25.46 -6.21
C SER A 938 -79.93 25.45 -4.86
N TYR A 939 -79.18 25.54 -3.77
CA TYR A 939 -79.70 25.72 -2.42
C TYR A 939 -80.56 26.99 -2.29
N LEU A 940 -80.02 28.15 -2.69
CA LEU A 940 -80.69 29.44 -2.52
C LEU A 940 -81.98 29.61 -3.35
N TYR A 941 -82.03 29.03 -4.56
CA TYR A 941 -83.08 29.37 -5.53
C TYR A 941 -83.78 28.18 -6.20
N LYS A 942 -83.28 26.95 -6.04
CA LYS A 942 -83.80 25.76 -6.73
C LYS A 942 -84.24 24.63 -5.80
N GLY A 943 -84.22 24.86 -4.48
CA GLY A 943 -84.61 23.85 -3.48
C GLY A 943 -83.59 22.72 -3.33
N GLY A 944 -82.32 22.97 -3.65
CA GLY A 944 -81.22 22.05 -3.44
C GLY A 944 -80.89 21.82 -1.95
N PRO A 945 -80.05 20.81 -1.64
CA PRO A 945 -79.61 20.52 -0.27
C PRO A 945 -78.85 21.70 0.38
N LEU A 946 -78.81 21.72 1.71
CA LEU A 946 -78.03 22.69 2.50
C LEU A 946 -76.51 22.54 2.22
N PRO A 947 -75.72 23.61 2.39
CA PRO A 947 -74.26 23.51 2.43
C PRO A 947 -73.79 22.53 3.50
N ILE A 948 -72.66 21.86 3.26
CA ILE A 948 -72.11 20.83 4.14
C ILE A 948 -70.75 21.28 4.69
N PRO A 949 -70.69 21.78 5.94
CA PRO A 949 -71.76 22.19 6.83
C PRO A 949 -72.33 23.55 6.40
N VAL A 950 -73.38 24.02 7.09
CA VAL A 950 -74.17 25.19 6.66
C VAL A 950 -73.30 26.46 6.59
N GLU A 951 -72.32 26.54 7.48
CA GLU A 951 -71.33 27.58 7.64
C GLU A 951 -70.47 27.75 6.38
N ALA A 952 -70.20 26.68 5.62
CA ALA A 952 -69.44 26.73 4.38
C ALA A 952 -70.08 27.61 3.30
N GLY A 953 -71.39 27.87 3.39
CA GLY A 953 -72.13 28.70 2.44
C GLY A 953 -72.07 30.21 2.72
N ASP A 954 -71.62 30.66 3.89
CA ASP A 954 -71.51 32.09 4.25
C ASP A 954 -70.07 32.59 4.02
N VAL A 955 -69.63 32.58 2.76
CA VAL A 955 -68.24 32.80 2.36
C VAL A 955 -67.71 34.22 2.56
N ASN A 956 -68.55 35.15 2.99
CA ASN A 956 -68.14 36.51 3.34
C ASN A 956 -68.29 36.81 4.85
N ASN A 957 -68.56 35.79 5.67
CA ASN A 957 -68.73 35.86 7.12
C ASN A 957 -69.77 36.91 7.56
N SER A 958 -70.88 37.03 6.81
CA SER A 958 -71.95 37.98 7.11
C SER A 958 -72.93 37.48 8.18
N ASN A 959 -72.77 36.25 8.64
CA ASN A 959 -73.76 35.44 9.36
C ASN A 959 -75.02 35.15 8.53
N SER A 960 -74.93 35.19 7.19
CA SER A 960 -76.09 34.96 6.32
C SER A 960 -75.74 34.46 4.93
N THR A 961 -76.00 33.19 4.64
CA THR A 961 -75.86 32.62 3.29
C THR A 961 -76.90 33.16 2.32
N ASN A 962 -76.48 33.97 1.34
CA ASN A 962 -77.33 34.61 0.33
C ASN A 962 -76.61 34.78 -1.02
N LEU A 963 -77.21 35.53 -1.96
CA LEU A 963 -76.63 35.73 -3.30
C LEU A 963 -75.25 36.38 -3.26
N LEU A 964 -74.96 37.21 -2.25
CA LEU A 964 -73.67 37.85 -2.08
C LEU A 964 -72.56 36.81 -1.92
N ASP A 965 -72.83 35.69 -1.26
CA ASP A 965 -71.89 34.57 -1.08
C ASP A 965 -71.59 33.85 -2.41
N ALA A 966 -72.62 33.60 -3.22
CA ALA A 966 -72.40 33.07 -4.57
C ALA A 966 -71.61 34.04 -5.45
N THR A 967 -71.86 35.35 -5.35
CA THR A 967 -71.07 36.35 -6.09
C THR A 967 -69.65 36.48 -5.56
N TYR A 968 -69.44 36.25 -4.26
CA TYR A 968 -68.13 36.26 -3.61
C TYR A 968 -67.30 35.07 -4.09
N LEU A 969 -67.86 33.85 -4.10
CA LEU A 969 -67.21 32.67 -4.67
C LEU A 969 -66.85 32.83 -6.14
N VAL A 970 -67.75 33.40 -6.95
CA VAL A 970 -67.44 33.71 -8.37
C VAL A 970 -66.32 34.75 -8.48
N SER A 971 -66.29 35.74 -7.59
CA SER A 971 -65.24 36.76 -7.58
C SER A 971 -63.89 36.17 -7.18
N PHE A 972 -63.88 35.30 -6.17
CA PHE A 972 -62.71 34.55 -5.73
C PHE A 972 -62.18 33.66 -6.87
N LEU A 973 -63.02 32.80 -7.44
CA LEU A 973 -62.63 31.83 -8.46
C LEU A 973 -62.21 32.46 -9.80
N TYR A 974 -62.82 33.58 -10.20
CA TYR A 974 -62.69 34.09 -11.58
C TYR A 974 -62.31 35.56 -11.71
N LYS A 975 -62.21 36.32 -10.62
CA LYS A 975 -61.95 37.77 -10.68
C LYS A 975 -60.83 38.25 -9.74
N GLY A 976 -60.04 37.33 -9.17
CA GLY A 976 -58.98 37.67 -8.22
C GLY A 976 -59.50 38.31 -6.94
N GLY A 977 -60.73 37.98 -6.53
CA GLY A 977 -61.30 38.41 -5.26
C GLY A 977 -60.61 37.76 -4.06
N PRO A 978 -60.80 38.29 -2.85
CA PRO A 978 -60.27 37.71 -1.61
C PRO A 978 -60.79 36.28 -1.38
N ALA A 979 -60.02 35.48 -0.63
CA ALA A 979 -60.39 34.11 -0.25
C ALA A 979 -61.66 34.09 0.64
N PRO A 980 -62.54 33.07 0.49
CA PRO A 980 -63.70 32.86 1.36
C PRO A 980 -63.36 32.89 2.85
N THR A 981 -64.21 33.53 3.64
CA THR A 981 -64.15 33.53 5.11
C THR A 981 -65.51 33.12 5.65
N CYS A 982 -65.57 32.07 6.46
CA CYS A 982 -66.82 31.51 7.01
C CYS A 982 -66.80 31.56 8.55
N PRO A 983 -67.97 31.48 9.22
CA PRO A 983 -68.11 31.54 10.68
C PRO A 983 -67.41 30.43 11.48
#